data_AF-A0A0F9GLA4-F1
#
_entry.id   AF-A0A0F9GLA4-F1
#
_cell.length_a   1.000
_cell.length_b   1.000
_cell.length_c   1.000
_cell.angle_alpha   90.00
_cell.angle_beta   90.00
_cell.angle_gamma   90.00
#
_symmetry.space_group_name_H-M   'P 1'
#
loop_
_entity.id
_entity.type
_entity.pdbx_description
1 polymer ?
#
loop_
_entity_poly.entity_id
_entity_poly.type
_entity_poly.pdbx_seq_one_letter_code
_entity_poly.pdbx_strand_id
1 'polypeptide(L)'
;MPYTSFPILDMKTGKYLRRDPWLSPQDAFETLSDCRIKRGVLEKRRGYALFGQILAINTITLNPTLSTNPVTGIFNHLSGTTENLLATDKTRINEFVSGRPVNKSLTAVASLGGSPNQVRFTTSTAHNLTADEIGTIVGDSDWNGTYRIENVSDTTHFDIEHAPSDTVVDSGTIVSQEAFTDLTENKIRFNKTSQTGDFSPSTGDVIKGGTSGATATVASGGLMIDYGTIAGQDAFGTIVFDRGTVTGTFQAGEDLQNNANAAEIVGQAIAANSDEAFTGDNTNFFWSENWNHDGASDTTYITNNKNPIQIYNGTHLRQLSIDIGTDAARAGINNVNLCRLIIIFKERVVIFSTEENGVSHFQRARWSSIKDPQSWTTANFKDAPTSDIIESADFLGEELYVWFERSVWRFVWTGDSANPFEWERVSDTEGSVAQMSLVTQDDRQFAAGAARIQLSNGRNVVGADSLIPDFVLEWNQDSLPYSNSLLLDEEKHILMSYASDDAASDDSDQPDDGNVYPDRAVVINYEDDNFATYGLPIHTMGFSNVESDLTWDDVTDAWADIDYSWNAGQAKSGFPITLMGNHLGKIFQLNSAGSDAGSAIEFEAIGVRMNPYTKKGHKAKLGYILFLVDVDANVSFDVLNYINTDTTEFQTKTVICTAVNGSDVKAWHRIDVFATADFHRIKITNNAANNRPRIHAIVLFFQDAGGRLN
;
A
#
# COMPACT_ATOMS: atom_id res chain seq x y z
N MET A 1 55.14 17.16 -0.72
CA MET A 1 54.72 16.56 0.57
C MET A 1 54.12 15.16 0.33
N PRO A 2 54.19 14.21 1.25
CA PRO A 2 53.43 12.95 1.11
C PRO A 2 51.92 13.22 1.16
N TYR A 3 51.12 12.35 0.55
CA TYR A 3 49.66 12.37 0.73
C TYR A 3 49.32 11.90 2.15
N THR A 4 48.32 12.53 2.76
CA THR A 4 47.78 12.17 4.08
C THR A 4 46.40 11.54 3.90
N SER A 5 46.14 10.44 4.58
CA SER A 5 44.86 9.72 4.54
C SER A 5 43.81 10.37 5.44
N PHE A 6 42.58 10.48 4.93
CA PHE A 6 41.39 10.93 5.64
C PHE A 6 40.33 9.84 5.50
N PRO A 7 40.28 8.89 6.44
CA PRO A 7 39.38 7.75 6.36
C PRO A 7 37.97 8.14 6.84
N ILE A 8 36.98 7.81 6.02
CA ILE A 8 35.56 7.78 6.36
C ILE A 8 35.23 6.32 6.62
N LEU A 9 35.19 5.97 7.91
CA LEU A 9 34.86 4.64 8.41
C LEU A 9 33.55 4.75 9.19
N ASP A 10 32.73 3.70 9.16
CA ASP A 10 31.50 3.63 9.95
C ASP A 10 30.60 4.85 9.71
N MET A 11 30.06 4.97 8.49
CA MET A 11 29.25 6.11 8.08
C MET A 11 27.97 6.16 8.91
N LYS A 12 27.62 7.33 9.48
CA LYS A 12 26.43 7.47 10.37
C LYS A 12 25.45 8.52 9.91
N THR A 13 25.97 9.62 9.35
CA THR A 13 25.16 10.83 9.20
C THR A 13 24.08 10.73 8.12
N GLY A 14 24.30 9.98 7.03
CA GLY A 14 23.34 9.86 5.94
C GLY A 14 23.12 11.18 5.21
N LYS A 15 21.87 11.45 4.77
CA LYS A 15 21.48 12.73 4.17
C LYS A 15 21.47 13.84 5.23
N TYR A 16 22.15 14.95 4.94
CA TYR A 16 22.31 16.07 5.87
C TYR A 16 22.24 17.42 5.17
N LEU A 17 21.18 18.19 5.47
CA LEU A 17 20.92 19.50 4.86
C LEU A 17 21.05 20.67 5.85
N ARG A 18 21.25 20.39 7.14
CA ARG A 18 21.27 21.42 8.19
C ARG A 18 22.40 22.45 8.08
N ARG A 19 23.52 22.10 7.44
CA ARG A 19 24.66 23.02 7.26
C ARG A 19 25.07 23.03 5.81
N ASP A 20 25.71 24.13 5.42
CA ASP A 20 26.40 24.20 4.15
C ASP A 20 27.35 23.00 4.00
N PRO A 21 27.47 22.42 2.79
CA PRO A 21 28.20 21.17 2.62
C PRO A 21 29.64 21.18 3.13
N TRP A 22 30.33 22.31 3.06
CA TRP A 22 31.72 22.43 3.51
C TRP A 22 31.88 22.45 5.05
N LEU A 23 30.78 22.62 5.80
CA LEU A 23 30.70 22.57 7.27
C LEU A 23 30.13 21.25 7.81
N SER A 24 29.66 20.39 6.91
CA SER A 24 29.02 19.12 7.24
C SER A 24 30.04 18.05 7.65
N PRO A 25 29.62 17.04 8.43
CA PRO A 25 30.46 15.87 8.71
C PRO A 25 30.97 15.22 7.42
N GLN A 26 32.16 14.61 7.48
CA GLN A 26 32.80 14.03 6.29
C GLN A 26 32.08 12.79 5.76
N ASP A 27 31.33 12.11 6.63
CA ASP A 27 30.50 10.94 6.34
C ASP A 27 29.05 11.31 5.94
N ALA A 28 28.76 12.61 5.79
CA ALA A 28 27.46 13.10 5.38
C ALA A 28 27.34 13.21 3.86
N PHE A 29 26.09 13.13 3.38
CA PHE A 29 25.73 13.23 1.98
C PHE A 29 24.75 14.38 1.77
N GLU A 30 24.96 15.17 0.71
CA GLU A 30 24.01 16.19 0.24
C GLU A 30 22.76 15.49 -0.34
N THR A 31 23.00 14.45 -1.13
CA THR A 31 21.97 13.62 -1.75
C THR A 31 22.24 12.15 -1.46
N LEU A 32 21.20 11.42 -1.07
CA LEU A 32 21.23 9.98 -0.83
C LEU A 32 19.96 9.38 -1.45
N SER A 33 19.97 9.17 -2.78
CA SER A 33 18.85 8.65 -3.57
C SER A 33 18.98 7.17 -3.85
N ASP A 34 17.91 6.41 -3.60
CA ASP A 34 17.80 4.96 -3.83
C ASP A 34 18.94 4.15 -3.23
N CYS A 35 19.48 4.70 -2.15
CA CYS A 35 20.57 4.15 -1.37
C CYS A 35 20.42 4.53 0.09
N ARG A 36 21.10 3.81 0.96
CA ARG A 36 21.01 4.02 2.41
C ARG A 36 22.32 3.73 3.08
N ILE A 37 22.41 4.20 4.31
CA ILE A 37 23.44 3.80 5.25
C ILE A 37 22.82 2.84 6.24
N LYS A 38 23.34 1.62 6.28
CA LYS A 38 22.92 0.57 7.21
C LYS A 38 24.14 0.05 7.95
N ARG A 39 24.24 0.31 9.26
CA ARG A 39 25.35 -0.16 10.12
C ARG A 39 26.73 0.21 9.57
N GLY A 40 26.87 1.48 9.16
CA GLY A 40 28.14 1.98 8.64
C GLY A 40 28.42 1.68 7.17
N VAL A 41 27.54 0.98 6.46
CA VAL A 41 27.71 0.57 5.06
C VAL A 41 26.76 1.36 4.17
N LEU A 42 27.31 2.01 3.14
CA LEU A 42 26.53 2.63 2.06
C LEU A 42 26.15 1.53 1.07
N GLU A 43 24.87 1.27 0.92
CA GLU A 43 24.37 0.24 0.01
C GLU A 43 23.19 0.74 -0.81
N LYS A 44 23.10 0.24 -2.04
CA LYS A 44 21.91 0.42 -2.87
C LYS A 44 20.71 -0.30 -2.27
N ARG A 45 19.53 0.33 -2.36
CA ARG A 45 18.29 -0.28 -1.87
C ARG A 45 17.95 -1.53 -2.67
N ARG A 46 17.04 -2.34 -2.11
CA ARG A 46 16.41 -3.43 -2.86
C ARG A 46 15.27 -2.88 -3.71
N GLY A 47 14.99 -3.57 -4.80
CA GLY A 47 13.87 -3.28 -5.68
C GLY A 47 12.58 -3.94 -5.24
N TYR A 48 11.59 -3.92 -6.12
CA TYR A 48 10.26 -4.47 -5.89
C TYR A 48 9.79 -5.29 -7.09
N ALA A 49 8.91 -6.26 -6.85
CA ALA A 49 8.32 -7.10 -7.89
C ALA A 49 6.79 -6.96 -7.89
N LEU A 50 6.16 -7.14 -9.06
CA LEU A 50 4.69 -7.14 -9.16
C LEU A 50 4.12 -8.31 -8.37
N PHE A 51 3.25 -8.00 -7.41
CA PHE A 51 2.55 -8.99 -6.59
C PHE A 51 1.16 -9.30 -7.19
N GLY A 52 0.48 -8.28 -7.71
CA GLY A 52 -0.78 -8.44 -8.44
C GLY A 52 -1.37 -7.10 -8.85
N GLN A 53 -2.53 -7.11 -9.50
CA GLN A 53 -3.21 -5.89 -9.92
C GLN A 53 -4.70 -5.97 -9.61
N ILE A 54 -5.28 -4.86 -9.15
CA ILE A 54 -6.72 -4.69 -9.03
C ILE A 54 -7.23 -4.22 -10.39
N LEU A 55 -8.07 -5.03 -11.04
CA LEU A 55 -8.59 -4.73 -12.38
C LEU A 55 -10.10 -4.55 -12.35
N ALA A 56 -10.60 -3.47 -12.96
CA ALA A 56 -12.01 -3.29 -13.30
C ALA A 56 -12.17 -3.54 -14.79
N ILE A 57 -12.99 -4.53 -15.15
CA ILE A 57 -13.43 -4.69 -16.53
C ILE A 57 -14.78 -4.02 -16.68
N ASN A 58 -14.80 -2.95 -17.47
CA ASN A 58 -16.04 -2.41 -17.99
C ASN A 58 -16.46 -3.26 -19.20
N THR A 59 -17.46 -4.12 -19.02
CA THR A 59 -17.96 -5.04 -20.06
C THR A 59 -18.78 -4.34 -21.15
N ILE A 60 -19.00 -3.02 -21.05
CA ILE A 60 -19.89 -2.29 -21.98
C ILE A 60 -19.17 -1.91 -23.29
N THR A 61 -17.83 -2.05 -23.37
CA THR A 61 -17.05 -1.68 -24.56
C THR A 61 -16.15 -2.81 -25.08
N LEU A 62 -16.14 -2.93 -26.40
CA LEU A 62 -15.52 -3.97 -27.23
C LEU A 62 -14.02 -4.23 -26.99
N ASN A 63 -13.29 -3.19 -26.58
CA ASN A 63 -11.92 -3.24 -26.10
C ASN A 63 -11.96 -2.75 -24.65
N PRO A 64 -11.85 -3.63 -23.65
CA PRO A 64 -11.81 -3.19 -22.27
C PRO A 64 -10.58 -2.31 -22.07
N THR A 65 -10.80 -0.99 -22.02
CA THR A 65 -9.80 -0.08 -21.47
C THR A 65 -9.70 -0.40 -20.00
N LEU A 66 -8.50 -0.81 -19.56
CA LEU A 66 -8.20 -1.01 -18.15
C LEU A 66 -8.50 0.29 -17.41
N SER A 67 -9.62 0.32 -16.68
CA SER A 67 -9.85 1.36 -15.69
C SER A 67 -9.12 0.92 -14.43
N THR A 68 -7.88 1.38 -14.30
CA THR A 68 -7.11 1.19 -13.08
C THR A 68 -7.41 2.33 -12.12
N ASN A 69 -7.94 2.01 -10.95
CA ASN A 69 -8.06 2.98 -9.86
C ASN A 69 -6.81 2.91 -8.97
N PRO A 70 -6.42 4.01 -8.31
CA PRO A 70 -5.38 3.98 -7.28
C PRO A 70 -5.70 2.96 -6.18
N VAL A 71 -4.68 2.27 -5.69
CA VAL A 71 -4.83 1.36 -4.54
C VAL A 71 -4.89 2.18 -3.26
N THR A 72 -6.02 2.15 -2.56
CA THR A 72 -6.32 3.04 -1.42
C THR A 72 -6.23 2.34 -0.05
N GLY A 73 -5.84 1.07 -0.01
CA GLY A 73 -5.65 0.35 1.23
C GLY A 73 -5.23 -1.10 1.00
N ILE A 74 -4.36 -1.60 1.88
CA ILE A 74 -3.86 -2.99 1.90
C ILE A 74 -3.85 -3.44 3.34
N PHE A 75 -4.61 -4.47 3.68
CA PHE A 75 -4.75 -4.96 5.05
C PHE A 75 -5.18 -6.43 5.08
N ASN A 76 -4.94 -7.11 6.19
CA ASN A 76 -5.35 -8.52 6.35
C ASN A 76 -6.64 -8.62 7.15
N HIS A 77 -7.51 -9.51 6.72
CA HIS A 77 -8.51 -10.12 7.57
C HIS A 77 -7.89 -11.31 8.29
N LEU A 78 -7.99 -11.32 9.62
CA LEU A 78 -7.57 -12.46 10.43
C LEU A 78 -8.83 -13.27 10.74
N SER A 79 -8.80 -14.59 10.55
CA SER A 79 -9.85 -15.52 10.97
C SER A 79 -9.23 -16.79 11.57
N GLY A 80 -9.12 -16.83 12.90
CA GLY A 80 -8.50 -17.92 13.63
C GLY A 80 -7.03 -18.08 13.29
N THR A 81 -6.69 -19.08 12.48
CA THR A 81 -5.32 -19.32 11.98
C THR A 81 -5.15 -18.95 10.51
N THR A 82 -6.20 -18.46 9.86
CA THR A 82 -6.20 -18.10 8.44
C THR A 82 -6.10 -16.59 8.32
N GLU A 83 -5.29 -16.12 7.38
CA GLU A 83 -5.20 -14.72 7.02
C GLU A 83 -5.58 -14.54 5.56
N ASN A 84 -6.51 -13.62 5.29
CA ASN A 84 -6.91 -13.26 3.95
C ASN A 84 -6.44 -11.84 3.66
N LEU A 85 -5.59 -11.67 2.65
CA LEU A 85 -5.14 -10.36 2.22
C LEU A 85 -6.28 -9.65 1.46
N LEU A 86 -6.62 -8.45 1.92
CA LEU A 86 -7.55 -7.55 1.28
C LEU A 86 -6.80 -6.36 0.67
N ALA A 87 -7.15 -6.01 -0.55
CA ALA A 87 -6.65 -4.83 -1.22
C ALA A 87 -7.81 -4.02 -1.80
N THR A 88 -7.76 -2.72 -1.61
CA THR A 88 -8.86 -1.82 -1.95
C THR A 88 -8.42 -0.82 -3.00
N ASP A 89 -9.36 -0.48 -3.87
CA ASP A 89 -9.27 0.70 -4.71
C ASP A 89 -10.39 1.67 -4.32
N LYS A 90 -10.46 2.82 -5.02
CA LYS A 90 -11.47 3.85 -4.84
C LYS A 90 -12.92 3.35 -4.72
N THR A 91 -13.24 2.25 -5.38
CA THR A 91 -14.59 1.73 -5.57
C THR A 91 -14.80 0.33 -4.99
N ARG A 92 -13.75 -0.42 -4.69
CA ARG A 92 -13.82 -1.87 -4.50
C ARG A 92 -12.90 -2.36 -3.41
N ILE A 93 -13.29 -3.48 -2.81
CA ILE A 93 -12.47 -4.28 -1.91
C ILE A 93 -12.29 -5.64 -2.58
N ASN A 94 -11.04 -6.07 -2.71
CA ASN A 94 -10.70 -7.31 -3.36
C ASN A 94 -9.97 -8.23 -2.37
N GLU A 95 -10.28 -9.52 -2.44
CA GLU A 95 -9.57 -10.56 -1.71
C GLU A 95 -8.51 -11.20 -2.60
N PHE A 96 -7.32 -11.40 -2.04
CA PHE A 96 -6.28 -12.19 -2.68
C PHE A 96 -6.62 -13.68 -2.60
N VAL A 97 -6.55 -14.37 -3.74
CA VAL A 97 -6.84 -15.81 -3.81
C VAL A 97 -5.53 -16.57 -4.03
N SER A 98 -5.07 -17.25 -2.97
CA SER A 98 -3.85 -18.07 -3.03
C SER A 98 -3.96 -19.17 -4.09
N GLY A 99 -2.90 -19.37 -4.88
CA GLY A 99 -2.83 -20.42 -5.90
C GLY A 99 -3.33 -20.00 -7.28
N ARG A 100 -3.87 -18.78 -7.44
CA ARG A 100 -4.02 -18.15 -8.75
C ARG A 100 -2.64 -17.70 -9.24
N PRO A 101 -2.15 -18.22 -10.37
CA PRO A 101 -0.79 -17.95 -10.77
C PRO A 101 -0.70 -16.58 -11.42
N VAL A 102 -0.02 -15.66 -10.75
CA VAL A 102 0.33 -14.34 -11.29
C VAL A 102 1.22 -14.56 -12.51
N ASN A 103 0.86 -13.99 -13.66
CA ASN A 103 1.65 -14.08 -14.90
C ASN A 103 1.90 -15.50 -15.45
N LYS A 104 1.00 -16.49 -15.22
CA LYS A 104 1.20 -17.82 -15.85
C LYS A 104 1.08 -17.73 -17.35
N SER A 105 2.11 -18.16 -18.05
CA SER A 105 2.08 -18.30 -19.51
C SER A 105 1.27 -19.51 -19.95
N LEU A 106 -0.02 -19.32 -20.24
CA LEU A 106 -0.85 -20.33 -20.89
C LEU A 106 -0.76 -20.19 -22.41
N THR A 107 -0.04 -21.07 -23.11
CA THR A 107 -0.08 -21.10 -24.59
C THR A 107 -1.47 -21.50 -25.05
N ALA A 108 -2.20 -20.56 -25.65
CA ALA A 108 -3.57 -20.79 -26.09
C ALA A 108 -3.75 -20.63 -27.61
N VAL A 109 -4.57 -21.49 -28.20
CA VAL A 109 -5.05 -21.35 -29.59
C VAL A 109 -6.49 -20.88 -29.52
N ALA A 110 -6.78 -19.72 -30.13
CA ALA A 110 -8.15 -19.25 -30.21
C ALA A 110 -8.86 -19.86 -31.42
N SER A 111 -10.06 -20.40 -31.20
CA SER A 111 -10.97 -20.82 -32.26
C SER A 111 -12.29 -20.07 -32.12
N LEU A 112 -12.92 -19.75 -33.24
CA LEU A 112 -14.28 -19.20 -33.24
C LEU A 112 -15.19 -20.25 -32.58
N GLY A 113 -15.63 -19.95 -31.35
CA GLY A 113 -16.63 -20.77 -30.69
C GLY A 113 -17.88 -20.78 -31.56
N GLY A 114 -18.64 -21.89 -31.59
CA GLY A 114 -19.80 -22.04 -32.48
C GLY A 114 -20.96 -21.03 -32.26
N SER A 115 -20.77 -20.02 -31.41
CA SER A 115 -21.71 -18.92 -31.16
C SER A 115 -21.11 -17.59 -31.64
N PRO A 116 -21.88 -16.72 -32.32
CA PRO A 116 -21.42 -15.37 -32.62
C PRO A 116 -21.07 -14.63 -31.33
N ASN A 117 -19.91 -13.96 -31.32
CA ASN A 117 -19.35 -13.15 -30.22
C ASN A 117 -18.60 -13.91 -29.09
N GLN A 118 -18.27 -15.19 -29.29
CA GLN A 118 -17.45 -15.94 -28.32
C GLN A 118 -16.18 -16.48 -28.97
N VAL A 119 -15.05 -16.27 -28.29
CA VAL A 119 -13.74 -16.77 -28.70
C VAL A 119 -13.28 -17.79 -27.68
N ARG A 120 -13.09 -19.03 -28.14
CA ARG A 120 -12.62 -20.13 -27.30
C ARG A 120 -11.11 -20.22 -27.34
N PHE A 121 -10.47 -20.18 -26.18
CA PHE A 121 -9.06 -20.43 -26.00
C PHE A 121 -8.82 -21.86 -25.53
N THR A 122 -8.00 -22.62 -26.25
CA THR A 122 -7.51 -23.95 -25.84
C THR A 122 -6.09 -23.84 -25.29
N THR A 123 -5.87 -24.14 -24.03
CA THR A 123 -4.55 -24.04 -23.38
C THR A 123 -3.73 -25.33 -23.49
N SER A 124 -2.41 -25.21 -23.57
CA SER A 124 -1.49 -26.37 -23.60
C SER A 124 -1.35 -27.10 -22.25
N THR A 125 -1.76 -26.46 -21.16
CA THR A 125 -1.72 -26.98 -19.79
C THR A 125 -3.05 -26.75 -19.09
N ALA A 126 -3.38 -27.62 -18.14
CA ALA A 126 -4.60 -27.47 -17.36
C ALA A 126 -4.59 -26.16 -16.54
N HIS A 127 -5.72 -25.45 -16.55
CA HIS A 127 -5.98 -24.24 -15.78
C HIS A 127 -7.11 -24.46 -14.77
N ASN A 128 -7.15 -23.58 -13.75
CA ASN A 128 -8.20 -23.54 -12.74
C ASN A 128 -9.08 -22.29 -12.90
N LEU A 129 -9.12 -21.72 -14.11
CA LEU A 129 -9.98 -20.58 -14.41
C LEU A 129 -11.45 -20.93 -14.16
N THR A 130 -12.22 -19.93 -13.72
CA THR A 130 -13.67 -20.01 -13.54
C THR A 130 -14.37 -18.88 -14.31
N ALA A 131 -15.67 -19.03 -14.56
CA ALA A 131 -16.45 -17.95 -15.16
C ALA A 131 -16.40 -16.69 -14.28
N ASP A 132 -16.47 -15.53 -14.91
CA ASP A 132 -16.31 -14.18 -14.36
C ASP A 132 -14.93 -13.80 -13.83
N GLU A 133 -13.94 -14.70 -13.94
CA GLU A 133 -12.57 -14.30 -13.62
C GLU A 133 -11.98 -13.40 -14.70
N ILE A 134 -11.06 -12.54 -14.26
CA ILE A 134 -10.33 -11.63 -15.12
C ILE A 134 -9.03 -12.30 -15.55
N GLY A 135 -8.79 -12.35 -16.86
CA GLY A 135 -7.57 -12.88 -17.47
C GLY A 135 -6.90 -11.87 -18.38
N THR A 136 -5.59 -11.71 -18.26
CA THR A 136 -4.78 -10.87 -19.15
C THR A 136 -4.12 -11.72 -20.23
N ILE A 137 -4.34 -11.36 -21.48
CA ILE A 137 -3.85 -12.01 -22.70
C ILE A 137 -2.69 -11.18 -23.27
N VAL A 138 -1.54 -11.81 -23.51
CA VAL A 138 -0.33 -11.16 -24.05
C VAL A 138 0.31 -12.04 -25.13
N GLY A 139 0.96 -11.44 -26.12
CA GLY A 139 1.73 -12.12 -27.18
C GLY A 139 1.08 -12.11 -28.56
N ASP A 140 -0.12 -11.55 -28.71
CA ASP A 140 -0.85 -11.50 -29.98
C ASP A 140 -1.30 -10.06 -30.29
N SER A 141 -0.99 -9.54 -31.48
CA SER A 141 -1.29 -8.15 -31.85
C SER A 141 -2.78 -7.81 -31.85
N ASP A 142 -3.64 -8.80 -32.05
CA ASP A 142 -5.09 -8.61 -32.19
C ASP A 142 -5.82 -8.86 -30.85
N TRP A 143 -5.23 -9.65 -29.95
CA TRP A 143 -5.88 -10.10 -28.72
C TRP A 143 -5.19 -9.66 -27.44
N ASN A 144 -4.07 -8.94 -27.51
CA ASN A 144 -3.43 -8.35 -26.33
C ASN A 144 -4.41 -7.46 -25.56
N GLY A 145 -4.73 -7.84 -24.32
CA GLY A 145 -5.70 -7.13 -23.48
C GLY A 145 -6.14 -7.95 -22.28
N THR A 146 -6.98 -7.37 -21.43
CA THR A 146 -7.52 -8.04 -20.23
C THR A 146 -9.02 -8.26 -20.40
N TYR A 147 -9.46 -9.50 -20.26
CA TYR A 147 -10.84 -9.92 -20.57
C TYR A 147 -11.49 -10.64 -19.38
N ARG A 148 -12.82 -10.58 -19.33
CA ARG A 148 -13.63 -11.40 -18.43
C ARG A 148 -13.86 -12.75 -19.10
N ILE A 149 -13.65 -13.82 -18.36
CA ILE A 149 -13.93 -15.19 -18.79
C ILE A 149 -15.43 -15.41 -18.67
N GLU A 150 -16.12 -15.69 -19.77
CA GLU A 150 -17.57 -15.91 -19.73
C GLU A 150 -17.91 -17.35 -19.32
N ASN A 151 -17.12 -18.30 -19.83
CA ASN A 151 -17.43 -19.71 -19.70
C ASN A 151 -16.15 -20.54 -19.62
N VAL A 152 -16.19 -21.59 -18.82
CA VAL A 152 -15.12 -22.56 -18.70
C VAL A 152 -15.72 -23.94 -18.93
N SER A 153 -15.46 -24.51 -20.11
CA SER A 153 -16.08 -25.80 -20.46
C SER A 153 -15.34 -26.98 -19.85
N ASP A 154 -14.02 -26.87 -19.66
CA ASP A 154 -13.17 -27.87 -18.99
C ASP A 154 -11.85 -27.24 -18.52
N THR A 155 -10.91 -28.06 -18.04
CA THR A 155 -9.62 -27.60 -17.51
C THR A 155 -8.65 -27.07 -18.57
N THR A 156 -8.98 -27.13 -19.86
CA THR A 156 -8.13 -26.68 -20.98
C THR A 156 -8.83 -25.72 -21.93
N HIS A 157 -10.08 -25.35 -21.65
CA HIS A 157 -10.90 -24.53 -22.51
C HIS A 157 -11.67 -23.47 -21.72
N PHE A 158 -11.54 -22.22 -22.16
CA PHE A 158 -12.35 -21.11 -21.68
C PHE A 158 -12.77 -20.20 -22.85
N ASP A 159 -13.86 -19.48 -22.66
CA ASP A 159 -14.44 -18.57 -23.64
C ASP A 159 -14.41 -17.13 -23.08
N ILE A 160 -14.11 -16.15 -23.94
CA ILE A 160 -14.26 -14.71 -23.63
C ILE A 160 -15.30 -14.08 -24.55
N GLU A 161 -15.95 -13.02 -24.07
CA GLU A 161 -16.81 -12.17 -24.92
C GLU A 161 -15.93 -11.32 -25.84
N HIS A 162 -16.22 -11.33 -27.15
CA HIS A 162 -15.58 -10.42 -28.08
C HIS A 162 -16.52 -9.97 -29.19
N ALA A 163 -16.16 -8.87 -29.86
CA ALA A 163 -16.78 -8.48 -31.11
C ALA A 163 -16.74 -9.62 -32.14
N PRO A 164 -17.66 -9.65 -33.09
CA PRO A 164 -17.47 -10.46 -34.29
C PRO A 164 -16.23 -9.94 -35.05
N SER A 165 -15.12 -10.64 -34.89
CA SER A 165 -13.86 -10.49 -35.63
C SER A 165 -13.59 -11.80 -36.38
N ASP A 166 -13.28 -11.71 -37.67
CA ASP A 166 -13.16 -12.85 -38.60
C ASP A 166 -11.74 -13.46 -38.63
N THR A 167 -10.84 -13.07 -37.72
CA THR A 167 -9.45 -13.54 -37.70
C THR A 167 -9.20 -14.63 -36.65
N VAL A 168 -8.76 -15.80 -37.13
CA VAL A 168 -8.30 -16.93 -36.30
C VAL A 168 -6.88 -16.64 -35.81
N VAL A 169 -6.60 -16.96 -34.55
CA VAL A 169 -5.33 -16.75 -33.85
C VAL A 169 -4.24 -17.71 -34.29
N ASP A 170 -3.00 -17.21 -34.38
CA ASP A 170 -1.78 -18.00 -34.57
C ASP A 170 -1.19 -18.45 -33.22
N SER A 171 -0.47 -19.57 -33.19
CA SER A 171 -0.02 -20.20 -31.94
C SER A 171 1.02 -19.34 -31.19
N GLY A 172 0.78 -19.00 -29.92
CA GLY A 172 1.78 -18.32 -29.07
C GLY A 172 1.28 -17.47 -27.90
N THR A 173 -0.03 -17.24 -27.81
CA THR A 173 -0.67 -16.36 -26.82
C THR A 173 -0.51 -16.87 -25.39
N ILE A 174 -0.29 -15.96 -24.41
CA ILE A 174 -0.15 -16.20 -22.97
C ILE A 174 -1.37 -15.63 -22.24
N VAL A 175 -2.01 -16.41 -21.36
CA VAL A 175 -3.10 -15.91 -20.49
C VAL A 175 -2.78 -16.07 -19.01
N SER A 176 -2.75 -14.95 -18.27
CA SER A 176 -2.55 -14.92 -16.81
C SER A 176 -3.85 -14.61 -16.06
N GLN A 177 -4.10 -15.33 -14.96
CA GLN A 177 -5.24 -15.11 -14.08
C GLN A 177 -4.90 -14.00 -13.08
N GLU A 178 -5.85 -13.09 -12.82
CA GLU A 178 -5.66 -12.07 -11.79
C GLU A 178 -5.74 -12.67 -10.37
N ALA A 179 -4.82 -12.22 -9.51
CA ALA A 179 -4.68 -12.70 -8.14
C ALA A 179 -5.81 -12.24 -7.21
N PHE A 180 -6.50 -11.16 -7.59
CA PHE A 180 -7.50 -10.49 -6.78
C PHE A 180 -8.92 -10.79 -7.26
N THR A 181 -9.83 -10.81 -6.29
CA THR A 181 -11.22 -11.18 -6.48
C THR A 181 -12.11 -10.12 -5.84
N ASP A 182 -13.00 -9.50 -6.62
CA ASP A 182 -13.83 -8.41 -6.13
C ASP A 182 -14.92 -8.89 -5.15
N LEU A 183 -14.84 -8.45 -3.90
CA LEU A 183 -15.81 -8.77 -2.87
C LEU A 183 -17.02 -7.84 -2.86
N THR A 184 -17.03 -6.74 -3.61
CA THR A 184 -18.09 -5.73 -3.58
C THR A 184 -19.24 -6.02 -4.55
N GLU A 185 -19.04 -6.90 -5.51
CA GLU A 185 -20.03 -7.24 -6.53
C GLU A 185 -21.12 -8.21 -6.04
N ASN A 186 -22.22 -8.24 -6.80
CA ASN A 186 -23.27 -9.27 -6.75
C ASN A 186 -24.01 -9.35 -5.40
N LYS A 187 -24.40 -8.20 -4.84
CA LYS A 187 -25.12 -8.12 -3.58
C LYS A 187 -26.39 -7.33 -3.68
N ILE A 188 -27.32 -7.63 -2.78
CA ILE A 188 -28.51 -6.84 -2.59
C ILE A 188 -28.85 -6.73 -1.11
N ARG A 189 -29.14 -5.51 -0.66
CA ARG A 189 -29.72 -5.31 0.67
C ARG A 189 -31.23 -5.43 0.62
N PHE A 190 -31.79 -5.99 1.67
CA PHE A 190 -33.23 -6.15 1.80
C PHE A 190 -33.74 -5.68 3.16
N ASN A 191 -35.00 -5.26 3.15
CA ASN A 191 -35.76 -4.96 4.35
C ASN A 191 -37.06 -5.78 4.34
N LYS A 192 -37.30 -6.55 5.40
CA LYS A 192 -38.52 -7.33 5.60
C LYS A 192 -39.57 -6.46 6.30
N THR A 193 -40.53 -5.95 5.54
CA THR A 193 -41.62 -5.09 6.07
C THR A 193 -43.01 -5.70 5.87
N SER A 194 -43.12 -6.79 5.10
CA SER A 194 -44.40 -7.40 4.71
C SER A 194 -44.78 -8.58 5.61
N GLN A 195 -46.09 -8.83 5.82
CA GLN A 195 -46.60 -9.95 6.62
C GLN A 195 -46.76 -11.27 5.85
N THR A 196 -46.25 -11.35 4.61
CA THR A 196 -46.54 -12.50 3.72
C THR A 196 -45.26 -13.23 3.33
N GLY A 197 -45.18 -14.51 3.72
CA GLY A 197 -44.11 -15.44 3.34
C GLY A 197 -42.87 -15.35 4.21
N ASP A 198 -42.45 -16.46 4.82
CA ASP A 198 -41.23 -16.57 5.65
C ASP A 198 -40.17 -17.41 4.93
N PHE A 199 -39.78 -16.97 3.73
CA PHE A 199 -38.72 -17.67 3.01
C PHE A 199 -37.35 -17.17 3.48
N SER A 200 -36.57 -18.09 4.04
CA SER A 200 -35.17 -17.88 4.39
C SER A 200 -34.32 -18.55 3.32
N PRO A 201 -33.68 -17.79 2.41
CA PRO A 201 -32.89 -18.38 1.35
C PRO A 201 -31.68 -19.13 1.88
N SER A 202 -31.29 -20.14 1.12
CA SER A 202 -30.15 -21.00 1.34
C SER A 202 -29.27 -21.05 0.08
N THR A 203 -28.04 -21.57 0.22
CA THR A 203 -27.10 -21.71 -0.89
C THR A 203 -27.74 -22.43 -2.08
N GLY A 204 -27.64 -21.84 -3.27
CA GLY A 204 -28.18 -22.41 -4.51
C GLY A 204 -29.65 -22.03 -4.79
N ASP A 205 -30.35 -21.37 -3.88
CA ASP A 205 -31.69 -20.87 -4.14
C ASP A 205 -31.65 -19.72 -5.16
N VAL A 206 -32.65 -19.65 -6.04
CA VAL A 206 -32.76 -18.60 -7.08
C VAL A 206 -33.69 -17.50 -6.59
N ILE A 207 -33.13 -16.31 -6.38
CA ILE A 207 -33.90 -15.11 -6.07
C ILE A 207 -34.29 -14.43 -7.35
N LYS A 208 -35.58 -14.08 -7.47
CA LYS A 208 -36.13 -13.34 -8.59
C LYS A 208 -36.77 -12.04 -8.13
N GLY A 209 -36.46 -10.94 -8.81
CA GLY A 209 -37.12 -9.66 -8.62
C GLY A 209 -38.57 -9.72 -9.10
N GLY A 210 -39.52 -9.43 -8.21
CA GLY A 210 -40.95 -9.55 -8.49
C GLY A 210 -41.44 -8.63 -9.62
N THR A 211 -40.76 -7.50 -9.85
CA THR A 211 -41.11 -6.54 -10.91
C THR A 211 -40.11 -6.55 -12.05
N SER A 212 -38.82 -6.56 -11.74
CA SER A 212 -37.73 -6.51 -12.71
C SER A 212 -37.59 -7.80 -13.52
N GLY A 213 -37.97 -8.94 -12.93
CA GLY A 213 -37.69 -10.25 -13.47
C GLY A 213 -36.20 -10.64 -13.40
N ALA A 214 -35.35 -9.81 -12.78
CA ALA A 214 -33.94 -10.11 -12.56
C ALA A 214 -33.80 -11.38 -11.73
N THR A 215 -32.78 -12.20 -12.00
CA THR A 215 -32.56 -13.48 -11.31
C THR A 215 -31.13 -13.58 -10.83
N ALA A 216 -30.91 -14.21 -9.68
CA ALA A 216 -29.58 -14.52 -9.18
C ALA A 216 -29.63 -15.72 -8.23
N THR A 217 -28.55 -16.49 -8.15
CA THR A 217 -28.45 -17.64 -7.26
C THR A 217 -27.71 -17.25 -5.99
N VAL A 218 -28.22 -17.64 -4.82
CA VAL A 218 -27.61 -17.29 -3.53
C VAL A 218 -26.31 -18.04 -3.31
N ALA A 219 -25.26 -17.28 -2.99
CA ALA A 219 -23.93 -17.83 -2.73
C ALA A 219 -23.89 -18.66 -1.45
N SER A 220 -22.82 -19.45 -1.30
CA SER A 220 -22.56 -20.16 -0.05
C SER A 220 -22.43 -19.18 1.13
N GLY A 221 -23.30 -19.30 2.13
CA GLY A 221 -23.37 -18.35 3.25
C GLY A 221 -23.81 -16.93 2.83
N GLY A 222 -24.44 -16.78 1.67
CA GLY A 222 -24.76 -15.48 1.09
C GLY A 222 -25.88 -14.71 1.81
N LEU A 223 -26.73 -15.38 2.60
CA LEU A 223 -27.73 -14.70 3.43
C LEU A 223 -27.12 -14.25 4.75
N MET A 224 -27.08 -12.93 4.97
CA MET A 224 -26.61 -12.33 6.22
C MET A 224 -27.71 -11.44 6.80
N ILE A 225 -28.00 -11.65 8.09
CA ILE A 225 -28.96 -10.83 8.85
C ILE A 225 -28.18 -9.90 9.77
N ASP A 226 -28.49 -8.62 9.69
CA ASP A 226 -27.86 -7.57 10.51
C ASP A 226 -28.70 -7.30 11.75
N TYR A 227 -30.03 -7.25 11.57
CA TYR A 227 -30.98 -7.06 12.65
C TYR A 227 -32.26 -7.88 12.41
N GLY A 228 -32.94 -8.23 13.51
CA GLY A 228 -34.23 -8.91 13.48
C GLY A 228 -34.12 -10.38 13.08
N THR A 229 -35.25 -10.95 12.68
CA THR A 229 -35.31 -12.32 12.16
C THR A 229 -36.28 -12.40 10.99
N ILE A 230 -36.02 -13.28 10.01
CA ILE A 230 -36.90 -13.39 8.83
C ILE A 230 -38.32 -13.76 9.26
N ALA A 231 -38.45 -14.64 10.26
CA ALA A 231 -39.74 -15.02 10.85
C ALA A 231 -40.40 -13.91 11.68
N GLY A 232 -39.62 -12.97 12.22
CA GLY A 232 -40.09 -11.84 13.04
C GLY A 232 -40.70 -10.70 12.25
N GLN A 233 -40.63 -10.76 10.91
CA GLN A 233 -41.06 -9.68 9.99
C GLN A 233 -40.35 -8.35 10.25
N ASP A 234 -39.12 -8.41 10.75
CA ASP A 234 -38.27 -7.27 11.07
C ASP A 234 -36.82 -7.50 10.63
N ALA A 235 -36.59 -8.49 9.77
CA ALA A 235 -35.27 -8.79 9.22
C ALA A 235 -34.77 -7.66 8.33
N PHE A 236 -33.54 -7.26 8.59
CA PHE A 236 -32.73 -6.41 7.74
C PHE A 236 -31.42 -7.12 7.46
N GLY A 237 -30.98 -7.11 6.21
CA GLY A 237 -29.77 -7.83 5.86
C GLY A 237 -29.34 -7.70 4.42
N THR A 238 -28.40 -8.56 4.06
CA THR A 238 -27.77 -8.61 2.74
C THR A 238 -27.86 -10.03 2.19
N ILE A 239 -28.14 -10.15 0.89
CA ILE A 239 -28.02 -11.39 0.13
C ILE A 239 -26.86 -11.22 -0.85
N VAL A 240 -25.90 -12.13 -0.80
CA VAL A 240 -24.80 -12.24 -1.77
C VAL A 240 -25.11 -13.36 -2.74
N PHE A 241 -24.90 -13.09 -4.01
CA PHE A 241 -25.15 -14.02 -5.10
C PHE A 241 -23.86 -14.64 -5.63
N ASP A 242 -23.97 -15.87 -6.15
CA ASP A 242 -22.86 -16.53 -6.84
C ASP A 242 -22.50 -15.74 -8.11
N ARG A 243 -21.19 -15.59 -8.35
CA ARG A 243 -20.70 -14.95 -9.58
C ARG A 243 -21.20 -15.71 -10.81
N GLY A 244 -21.54 -14.96 -11.86
CA GLY A 244 -22.04 -15.47 -13.13
C GLY A 244 -23.52 -15.81 -13.12
N THR A 245 -24.20 -15.73 -11.97
CA THR A 245 -25.62 -16.11 -11.87
C THR A 245 -26.58 -14.93 -11.96
N VAL A 246 -26.08 -13.70 -11.75
CA VAL A 246 -26.88 -12.48 -11.80
C VAL A 246 -27.25 -12.15 -13.24
N THR A 247 -28.55 -12.13 -13.54
CA THR A 247 -29.12 -11.75 -14.83
C THR A 247 -30.11 -10.60 -14.64
N GLY A 248 -29.89 -9.49 -15.35
CA GLY A 248 -30.71 -8.28 -15.23
C GLY A 248 -30.38 -7.44 -13.99
N THR A 249 -31.18 -6.41 -13.73
CA THR A 249 -30.97 -5.47 -12.61
C THR A 249 -32.22 -5.42 -11.74
N PHE A 250 -32.06 -5.78 -10.46
CA PHE A 250 -33.12 -5.63 -9.47
C PHE A 250 -33.51 -4.15 -9.30
N GLN A 251 -34.72 -3.88 -8.80
CA GLN A 251 -35.27 -2.53 -8.62
C GLN A 251 -35.48 -2.23 -7.13
N ALA A 252 -35.24 -0.99 -6.73
CA ALA A 252 -35.52 -0.54 -5.37
C ALA A 252 -37.02 -0.71 -5.04
N GLY A 253 -37.31 -1.28 -3.87
CA GLY A 253 -38.65 -1.55 -3.36
C GLY A 253 -39.34 -2.81 -3.89
N GLU A 254 -38.70 -3.58 -4.77
CA GLU A 254 -39.33 -4.80 -5.29
C GLU A 254 -39.22 -5.99 -4.34
N ASP A 255 -40.21 -6.89 -4.37
CA ASP A 255 -40.17 -8.13 -3.60
C ASP A 255 -39.13 -9.10 -4.18
N LEU A 256 -38.29 -9.64 -3.31
CA LEU A 256 -37.31 -10.68 -3.62
C LEU A 256 -37.95 -12.05 -3.37
N GLN A 257 -38.27 -12.75 -4.47
CA GLN A 257 -39.08 -13.98 -4.45
C GLN A 257 -38.21 -15.21 -4.72
N ASN A 258 -38.52 -16.33 -4.05
CA ASN A 258 -37.93 -17.62 -4.41
C ASN A 258 -38.49 -18.11 -5.75
N ASN A 259 -37.67 -18.16 -6.80
CA ASN A 259 -38.05 -18.70 -8.11
C ASN A 259 -39.42 -18.19 -8.63
N ALA A 260 -39.69 -16.88 -8.48
CA ALA A 260 -40.96 -16.22 -8.83
C ALA A 260 -42.21 -16.65 -8.03
N ASN A 261 -42.04 -17.31 -6.89
CA ASN A 261 -43.14 -17.64 -6.00
C ASN A 261 -43.47 -16.43 -5.11
N ALA A 262 -44.55 -15.71 -5.44
CA ALA A 262 -45.01 -14.55 -4.69
C ALA A 262 -45.45 -14.84 -3.24
N ALA A 263 -45.55 -16.12 -2.83
CA ALA A 263 -45.79 -16.50 -1.44
C ALA A 263 -44.49 -16.69 -0.63
N GLU A 264 -43.33 -16.71 -1.28
CA GLU A 264 -42.02 -16.95 -0.69
C GLU A 264 -41.13 -15.71 -0.87
N ILE A 265 -41.41 -14.69 -0.06
CA ILE A 265 -40.72 -13.39 -0.11
C ILE A 265 -39.62 -13.36 0.96
N VAL A 266 -38.38 -13.11 0.54
CA VAL A 266 -37.26 -12.89 1.46
C VAL A 266 -37.38 -11.53 2.12
N GLY A 267 -37.71 -10.50 1.34
CA GLY A 267 -37.87 -9.11 1.75
C GLY A 267 -38.02 -8.21 0.53
N GLN A 268 -38.02 -6.90 0.76
CA GLN A 268 -38.04 -5.89 -0.30
C GLN A 268 -36.62 -5.38 -0.52
N ALA A 269 -36.20 -5.30 -1.79
CA ALA A 269 -34.93 -4.71 -2.16
C ALA A 269 -34.87 -3.25 -1.69
N ILE A 270 -33.81 -2.84 -1.00
CA ILE A 270 -33.66 -1.45 -0.54
C ILE A 270 -33.18 -0.55 -1.68
N ALA A 271 -32.36 -1.10 -2.56
CA ALA A 271 -31.83 -0.44 -3.74
C ALA A 271 -31.91 -1.40 -4.93
N ALA A 272 -31.69 -0.89 -6.14
CA ALA A 272 -31.38 -1.75 -7.28
C ALA A 272 -30.14 -2.60 -6.96
N ASN A 273 -29.91 -3.70 -7.69
CA ASN A 273 -28.67 -4.48 -7.57
C ASN A 273 -27.50 -3.49 -7.66
N SER A 274 -26.94 -3.18 -6.51
CA SER A 274 -25.83 -2.29 -6.36
C SER A 274 -24.77 -3.20 -5.85
N ASP A 275 -23.79 -3.47 -6.71
CA ASP A 275 -22.42 -3.52 -6.22
C ASP A 275 -22.34 -2.37 -5.22
N GLU A 276 -22.10 -2.66 -3.94
CA GLU A 276 -21.93 -1.63 -2.91
C GLU A 276 -20.57 -0.98 -3.12
N ALA A 277 -20.34 -0.54 -4.36
CA ALA A 277 -19.14 0.09 -4.81
C ALA A 277 -18.97 1.33 -3.94
N PHE A 278 -17.78 1.40 -3.38
CA PHE A 278 -17.34 2.57 -2.67
C PHE A 278 -17.35 3.76 -3.63
N THR A 279 -17.55 4.93 -3.05
CA THR A 279 -17.49 6.22 -3.70
C THR A 279 -16.41 7.03 -3.00
N GLY A 280 -15.90 8.06 -3.65
CA GLY A 280 -14.86 8.89 -3.07
C GLY A 280 -14.01 9.51 -4.13
N ASP A 281 -12.90 10.09 -3.70
CA ASP A 281 -11.76 10.48 -4.52
C ASP A 281 -10.52 9.68 -4.10
N ASN A 282 -9.37 10.03 -4.66
CA ASN A 282 -8.13 9.30 -4.43
C ASN A 282 -7.48 9.62 -3.07
N THR A 283 -8.07 10.51 -2.27
CA THR A 283 -7.63 10.82 -0.89
C THR A 283 -8.41 10.01 0.16
N ASN A 284 -9.47 9.31 -0.26
CA ASN A 284 -10.30 8.48 0.61
C ASN A 284 -9.66 7.11 0.82
N PHE A 285 -8.56 7.09 1.58
CA PHE A 285 -7.90 5.85 1.99
C PHE A 285 -8.82 5.00 2.87
N PHE A 286 -8.68 3.68 2.71
CA PHE A 286 -9.41 2.72 3.51
C PHE A 286 -8.71 2.52 4.84
N TRP A 287 -9.48 2.62 5.91
CA TRP A 287 -9.08 2.24 7.25
C TRP A 287 -9.77 0.94 7.63
N SER A 288 -9.03 0.05 8.27
CA SER A 288 -9.55 -1.25 8.69
C SER A 288 -9.09 -1.61 10.09
N GLU A 289 -9.94 -2.33 10.82
CA GLU A 289 -9.60 -2.83 12.14
C GLU A 289 -10.16 -4.24 12.36
N ASN A 290 -9.36 -5.15 12.89
CA ASN A 290 -9.77 -6.52 13.16
C ASN A 290 -10.19 -6.70 14.62
N TRP A 291 -11.31 -7.39 14.86
CA TRP A 291 -11.72 -7.72 16.22
C TRP A 291 -12.33 -9.11 16.33
N ASN A 292 -11.80 -9.89 17.27
CA ASN A 292 -12.45 -11.07 17.81
C ASN A 292 -13.24 -10.70 19.08
N HIS A 293 -14.55 -10.52 18.96
CA HIS A 293 -15.38 -10.07 20.09
C HIS A 293 -16.06 -11.22 20.83
N ASP A 294 -16.38 -12.32 20.14
CA ASP A 294 -17.15 -13.45 20.65
C ASP A 294 -16.27 -14.70 20.95
N GLY A 295 -14.96 -14.62 20.67
CA GLY A 295 -14.02 -15.74 20.80
C GLY A 295 -14.20 -16.82 19.74
N ALA A 296 -15.06 -16.60 18.74
CA ALA A 296 -15.48 -17.60 17.77
C ALA A 296 -15.39 -17.12 16.32
N SER A 297 -15.58 -15.83 16.07
CA SER A 297 -15.51 -15.20 14.75
C SER A 297 -14.74 -13.89 14.81
N ASP A 298 -13.74 -13.80 13.94
CA ASP A 298 -13.03 -12.55 13.72
C ASP A 298 -13.80 -11.72 12.70
N THR A 299 -13.94 -10.42 12.96
CA THR A 299 -14.61 -9.49 12.05
C THR A 299 -13.68 -8.32 11.75
N THR A 300 -13.54 -7.97 10.48
CA THR A 300 -12.83 -6.75 10.07
C THR A 300 -13.84 -5.65 9.81
N TYR A 301 -13.68 -4.50 10.47
CA TYR A 301 -14.45 -3.29 10.23
C TYR A 301 -13.68 -2.42 9.24
N ILE A 302 -14.36 -1.88 8.22
CA ILE A 302 -13.73 -1.20 7.10
C ILE A 302 -14.48 0.09 6.80
N THR A 303 -13.76 1.19 6.58
CA THR A 303 -14.33 2.47 6.13
C THR A 303 -13.41 3.20 5.17
N ASN A 304 -13.98 4.05 4.32
CA ASN A 304 -13.25 4.93 3.41
C ASN A 304 -13.60 6.43 3.64
N ASN A 305 -14.15 6.78 4.82
CA ASN A 305 -14.58 8.14 5.14
C ASN A 305 -15.66 8.75 4.21
N LYS A 306 -16.33 7.92 3.39
CA LYS A 306 -17.34 8.40 2.42
C LYS A 306 -18.60 7.55 2.39
N ASN A 307 -18.44 6.24 2.46
CA ASN A 307 -19.51 5.26 2.37
C ASN A 307 -19.84 4.67 3.74
N PRO A 308 -20.99 3.97 3.84
CA PRO A 308 -21.30 3.11 4.97
C PRO A 308 -20.15 2.21 5.38
N ILE A 309 -19.91 2.15 6.68
CA ILE A 309 -18.94 1.24 7.30
C ILE A 309 -19.33 -0.17 6.90
N GLN A 310 -18.36 -0.93 6.41
CA GLN A 310 -18.53 -2.32 6.02
C GLN A 310 -17.89 -3.25 7.06
N ILE A 311 -18.39 -4.46 7.16
CA ILE A 311 -17.81 -5.55 7.94
C ILE A 311 -17.53 -6.75 7.04
N TYR A 312 -16.37 -7.36 7.25
CA TYR A 312 -15.94 -8.58 6.59
C TYR A 312 -15.84 -9.71 7.60
N ASN A 313 -16.46 -10.85 7.31
CA ASN A 313 -16.47 -12.04 8.16
C ASN A 313 -15.57 -13.18 7.65
N GLY A 314 -14.70 -12.89 6.67
CA GLY A 314 -13.84 -13.89 6.03
C GLY A 314 -14.45 -14.56 4.81
N THR A 315 -15.67 -14.20 4.41
CA THR A 315 -16.29 -14.71 3.17
C THR A 315 -17.02 -13.61 2.41
N HIS A 316 -17.80 -12.78 3.10
CA HIS A 316 -18.66 -11.78 2.47
C HIS A 316 -18.55 -10.42 3.19
N LEU A 317 -18.58 -9.33 2.41
CA LEU A 317 -18.79 -7.98 2.98
C LEU A 317 -20.28 -7.69 3.15
N ARG A 318 -20.61 -6.95 4.20
CA ARG A 318 -21.93 -6.36 4.43
C ARG A 318 -21.78 -5.05 5.22
N GLN A 319 -22.78 -4.19 5.15
CA GLN A 319 -22.79 -2.94 5.89
C GLN A 319 -22.95 -3.16 7.41
N LEU A 320 -22.19 -2.42 8.22
CA LEU A 320 -22.44 -2.28 9.66
C LEU A 320 -23.63 -1.34 9.88
N SER A 321 -24.68 -1.88 10.49
CA SER A 321 -25.87 -1.11 10.87
C SER A 321 -25.71 -0.56 12.29
N ILE A 322 -25.64 0.77 12.42
CA ILE A 322 -25.52 1.46 13.70
C ILE A 322 -26.81 2.24 13.97
N ASP A 323 -27.59 1.78 14.95
CA ASP A 323 -28.75 2.49 15.47
C ASP A 323 -28.38 3.26 16.75
N ILE A 324 -28.60 4.58 16.72
CA ILE A 324 -28.40 5.49 17.85
C ILE A 324 -29.77 5.93 18.38
N GLY A 325 -30.54 5.04 19.00
CA GLY A 325 -31.83 5.39 19.58
C GLY A 325 -32.69 4.20 19.99
N THR A 326 -33.94 4.50 20.41
CA THR A 326 -34.95 3.48 20.76
C THR A 326 -36.04 3.30 19.71
N ASP A 327 -36.12 4.18 18.69
CA ASP A 327 -37.28 4.30 17.80
C ASP A 327 -36.99 4.15 16.29
N ALA A 328 -35.73 3.98 15.86
CA ALA A 328 -35.36 3.88 14.43
C ALA A 328 -35.09 2.45 13.93
N ALA A 329 -34.85 1.49 14.83
CA ALA A 329 -34.49 0.09 14.55
C ALA A 329 -35.39 -0.67 13.54
N ARG A 330 -36.59 -0.17 13.24
CA ARG A 330 -37.58 -0.86 12.39
C ARG A 330 -37.74 -0.30 10.98
N ALA A 331 -37.03 0.76 10.61
CA ALA A 331 -37.16 1.38 9.29
C ALA A 331 -35.98 1.09 8.33
N GLY A 332 -34.93 0.40 8.77
CA GLY A 332 -33.75 0.14 7.93
C GLY A 332 -32.86 1.37 7.69
N ILE A 333 -32.95 2.37 8.57
CA ILE A 333 -32.14 3.61 8.51
C ILE A 333 -30.92 3.42 9.40
N ASN A 334 -29.73 3.52 8.82
CA ASN A 334 -28.48 3.59 9.57
C ASN A 334 -28.29 5.01 10.13
N ASN A 335 -28.10 5.18 11.43
CA ASN A 335 -27.92 6.52 12.01
C ASN A 335 -26.51 7.05 11.83
N VAL A 336 -25.50 6.17 11.80
CA VAL A 336 -24.11 6.54 11.50
C VAL A 336 -23.78 6.11 10.09
N ASN A 337 -23.71 7.06 9.18
CA ASN A 337 -23.50 6.78 7.76
C ASN A 337 -22.05 6.52 7.41
N LEU A 338 -21.09 7.19 8.04
CA LEU A 338 -19.67 7.06 7.76
C LEU A 338 -18.85 7.51 8.97
N CYS A 339 -17.59 7.12 8.97
CA CYS A 339 -16.57 7.58 9.91
C CYS A 339 -15.22 7.64 9.22
N ARG A 340 -14.26 8.37 9.78
CA ARG A 340 -12.91 8.43 9.21
C ARG A 340 -12.01 7.30 9.67
N LEU A 341 -12.04 6.99 10.96
CA LEU A 341 -11.17 6.00 11.61
C LEU A 341 -11.99 5.04 12.46
N ILE A 342 -11.53 3.79 12.55
CA ILE A 342 -12.12 2.73 13.36
C ILE A 342 -11.01 2.09 14.19
N ILE A 343 -11.16 2.03 15.51
CA ILE A 343 -10.16 1.43 16.40
C ILE A 343 -10.88 0.58 17.46
N ILE A 344 -10.31 -0.58 17.80
CA ILE A 344 -10.76 -1.33 18.98
C ILE A 344 -10.04 -0.80 20.21
N PHE A 345 -10.80 -0.26 21.16
CA PHE A 345 -10.23 0.24 22.40
C PHE A 345 -11.06 -0.20 23.61
N LYS A 346 -10.40 -0.91 24.54
CA LYS A 346 -11.01 -1.46 25.76
C LYS A 346 -12.30 -2.26 25.49
N GLU A 347 -12.22 -3.21 24.57
CA GLU A 347 -13.31 -4.14 24.17
C GLU A 347 -14.55 -3.44 23.56
N ARG A 348 -14.34 -2.30 22.89
CA ARG A 348 -15.36 -1.55 22.18
C ARG A 348 -14.86 -1.17 20.79
N VAL A 349 -15.77 -1.11 19.83
CA VAL A 349 -15.49 -0.43 18.55
C VAL A 349 -15.62 1.06 18.81
N VAL A 350 -14.53 1.80 18.58
CA VAL A 350 -14.50 3.27 18.66
C VAL A 350 -14.35 3.81 17.24
N ILE A 351 -15.24 4.71 16.86
CA ILE A 351 -15.23 5.38 15.56
C ILE A 351 -15.03 6.87 15.74
N PHE A 352 -14.23 7.47 14.86
CA PHE A 352 -13.87 8.89 14.91
C PHE A 352 -14.38 9.65 13.68
N SER A 353 -14.68 10.93 13.86
CA SER A 353 -15.16 11.85 12.82
C SER A 353 -16.37 11.28 12.07
N THR A 354 -17.50 11.13 12.78
CA THR A 354 -18.70 10.46 12.28
C THR A 354 -19.62 11.40 11.50
N GLU A 355 -20.39 10.87 10.54
CA GLU A 355 -21.61 11.53 10.05
C GLU A 355 -22.83 10.83 10.62
N GLU A 356 -23.64 11.58 11.37
CA GLU A 356 -24.81 11.06 12.08
C GLU A 356 -26.08 11.72 11.54
N ASN A 357 -26.99 10.92 10.97
CA ASN A 357 -28.23 11.40 10.34
C ASN A 357 -28.00 12.54 9.31
N GLY A 358 -26.90 12.44 8.54
CA GLY A 358 -26.50 13.45 7.56
C GLY A 358 -25.79 14.68 8.12
N VAL A 359 -25.42 14.69 9.41
CA VAL A 359 -24.67 15.77 10.06
C VAL A 359 -23.26 15.31 10.40
N SER A 360 -22.25 15.99 9.86
CA SER A 360 -20.85 15.67 10.12
C SER A 360 -20.38 16.18 11.49
N HIS A 361 -19.66 15.32 12.23
CA HIS A 361 -19.12 15.58 13.55
C HIS A 361 -17.61 15.27 13.58
N PHE A 362 -16.79 16.19 13.05
CA PHE A 362 -15.35 15.99 12.82
C PHE A 362 -14.49 15.75 14.08
N GLN A 363 -15.01 16.10 15.27
CA GLN A 363 -14.30 16.01 16.55
C GLN A 363 -14.81 14.87 17.44
N ARG A 364 -15.79 14.11 16.94
CA ARG A 364 -16.49 13.12 17.73
C ARG A 364 -15.72 11.81 17.76
N ALA A 365 -15.53 11.28 18.97
CA ALA A 365 -15.37 9.86 19.20
C ALA A 365 -16.72 9.27 19.62
N ARG A 366 -17.15 8.19 18.97
CA ARG A 366 -18.34 7.43 19.35
C ARG A 366 -17.94 5.97 19.55
N TRP A 367 -18.61 5.26 20.47
CA TRP A 367 -18.23 3.87 20.77
C TRP A 367 -19.41 2.93 21.00
N SER A 368 -19.18 1.65 20.70
CA SER A 368 -20.13 0.58 20.96
C SER A 368 -20.20 0.23 22.46
N SER A 369 -21.18 -0.59 22.82
CA SER A 369 -21.22 -1.30 24.10
C SER A 369 -20.05 -2.29 24.22
N ILE A 370 -19.71 -2.65 25.46
CA ILE A 370 -18.61 -3.58 25.76
C ILE A 370 -18.92 -4.95 25.15
N LYS A 371 -18.01 -5.48 24.32
CA LYS A 371 -18.15 -6.78 23.62
C LYS A 371 -19.37 -6.92 22.71
N ASP A 372 -20.06 -5.82 22.43
CA ASP A 372 -21.24 -5.81 21.58
C ASP A 372 -21.11 -4.70 20.54
N PRO A 373 -20.57 -5.01 19.34
CA PRO A 373 -20.39 -4.05 18.25
C PRO A 373 -21.70 -3.58 17.63
N GLN A 374 -22.85 -4.21 17.93
CA GLN A 374 -24.15 -3.85 17.36
C GLN A 374 -24.94 -2.91 18.27
N SER A 375 -24.54 -2.75 19.52
CA SER A 375 -25.23 -1.92 20.50
C SER A 375 -24.58 -0.56 20.69
N TRP A 376 -25.25 0.51 20.25
CA TRP A 376 -24.74 1.89 20.26
C TRP A 376 -25.69 2.83 21.02
N THR A 377 -25.45 3.02 22.31
CA THR A 377 -26.33 3.91 23.09
C THR A 377 -26.17 5.38 22.66
N THR A 378 -27.24 6.16 22.75
CA THR A 378 -27.24 7.58 22.38
C THR A 378 -26.21 8.40 23.16
N ALA A 379 -25.87 8.00 24.39
CA ALA A 379 -24.91 8.69 25.25
C ALA A 379 -23.44 8.29 25.02
N ASN A 380 -23.16 7.27 24.20
CA ASN A 380 -21.80 6.76 23.98
C ASN A 380 -21.01 7.61 22.97
N PHE A 381 -20.79 8.89 23.26
CA PHE A 381 -19.91 9.73 22.46
C PHE A 381 -19.22 10.81 23.30
N LYS A 382 -18.11 11.32 22.79
CA LYS A 382 -17.39 12.46 23.35
C LYS A 382 -16.75 13.28 22.24
N ASP A 383 -17.04 14.57 22.24
CA ASP A 383 -16.43 15.52 21.32
C ASP A 383 -15.15 16.10 21.94
N ALA A 384 -14.08 16.17 21.16
CA ALA A 384 -12.83 16.81 21.57
C ALA A 384 -13.02 18.33 21.68
N PRO A 385 -12.47 19.01 22.72
CA PRO A 385 -12.62 20.45 22.87
C PRO A 385 -11.64 21.23 21.99
N THR A 386 -11.74 21.06 20.66
CA THR A 386 -10.97 21.76 19.63
C THR A 386 -11.89 22.23 18.48
N SER A 387 -11.37 22.97 17.51
CA SER A 387 -12.04 23.26 16.23
C SER A 387 -11.53 22.40 15.07
N ASP A 388 -10.46 21.65 15.30
CA ASP A 388 -9.75 20.90 14.26
C ASP A 388 -10.47 19.60 13.87
N ILE A 389 -10.08 19.05 12.72
CA ILE A 389 -10.59 17.77 12.20
C ILE A 389 -9.65 16.63 12.66
N ILE A 390 -10.23 15.48 13.03
CA ILE A 390 -9.45 14.27 13.30
C ILE A 390 -8.90 13.72 11.98
N GLU A 391 -7.59 13.48 11.94
CA GLU A 391 -6.88 13.03 10.73
C GLU A 391 -6.41 11.58 10.88
N SER A 392 -5.68 11.27 11.94
CA SER A 392 -5.09 9.95 12.17
C SER A 392 -5.08 9.59 13.65
N ALA A 393 -4.96 8.30 13.97
CA ALA A 393 -4.85 7.85 15.35
C ALA A 393 -4.09 6.53 15.41
N ASP A 394 -3.27 6.35 16.44
CA ASP A 394 -2.53 5.12 16.70
C ASP A 394 -2.16 5.03 18.19
N PHE A 395 -1.92 3.80 18.65
CA PHE A 395 -1.53 3.52 20.02
C PHE A 395 -0.08 3.90 20.27
N LEU A 396 0.18 4.42 21.47
CA LEU A 396 1.53 4.55 22.02
C LEU A 396 1.52 3.92 23.42
N GLY A 397 2.08 2.71 23.53
CA GLY A 397 1.89 1.88 24.70
C GLY A 397 0.43 1.41 24.83
N GLU A 398 -0.23 1.71 25.95
CA GLU A 398 -1.63 1.32 26.20
C GLU A 398 -2.65 2.46 25.96
N GLU A 399 -2.15 3.64 25.58
CA GLU A 399 -2.95 4.85 25.41
C GLU A 399 -3.10 5.16 23.92
N LEU A 400 -4.27 5.67 23.54
CA LEU A 400 -4.56 6.06 22.17
C LEU A 400 -4.23 7.54 21.97
N TYR A 401 -3.45 7.85 20.95
CA TYR A 401 -3.15 9.22 20.55
C TYR A 401 -3.85 9.53 19.23
N VAL A 402 -4.57 10.64 19.22
CA VAL A 402 -5.38 11.09 18.09
C VAL A 402 -4.79 12.41 17.60
N TRP A 403 -4.39 12.40 16.34
CA TRP A 403 -3.80 13.52 15.64
C TRP A 403 -4.89 14.23 14.85
N PHE A 404 -5.04 15.51 15.13
CA PHE A 404 -5.88 16.42 14.37
C PHE A 404 -5.01 17.20 13.39
N GLU A 405 -5.61 18.00 12.51
CA GLU A 405 -4.88 18.83 11.54
C GLU A 405 -3.81 19.72 12.19
N ARG A 406 -4.06 20.22 13.42
CA ARG A 406 -3.21 21.21 14.09
C ARG A 406 -2.98 20.97 15.59
N SER A 407 -3.53 19.89 16.14
CA SER A 407 -3.38 19.55 17.54
C SER A 407 -3.25 18.03 17.75
N VAL A 408 -2.63 17.62 18.85
CA VAL A 408 -2.51 16.21 19.24
C VAL A 408 -3.17 16.02 20.60
N TRP A 409 -4.02 15.01 20.68
CA TRP A 409 -4.79 14.68 21.87
C TRP A 409 -4.59 13.23 22.25
N ARG A 410 -4.67 12.97 23.54
CA ARG A 410 -4.68 11.64 24.13
C ARG A 410 -6.11 11.27 24.48
N PHE A 411 -6.55 10.08 24.06
CA PHE A 411 -7.86 9.52 24.36
C PHE A 411 -7.72 8.51 25.51
N VAL A 412 -7.99 8.99 26.73
CA VAL A 412 -7.68 8.27 27.98
C VAL A 412 -8.88 7.46 28.45
N TRP A 413 -8.62 6.24 28.93
CA TRP A 413 -9.61 5.41 29.61
C TRP A 413 -9.74 5.81 31.09
N THR A 414 -10.96 6.16 31.53
CA THR A 414 -11.23 6.63 32.90
C THR A 414 -11.57 5.50 33.87
N GLY A 415 -11.99 4.34 33.37
CA GLY A 415 -12.53 3.25 34.19
C GLY A 415 -14.00 3.42 34.58
N ASP A 416 -14.64 4.55 34.26
CA ASP A 416 -16.06 4.77 34.53
C ASP A 416 -16.92 4.11 33.44
N SER A 417 -17.90 3.30 33.85
CA SER A 417 -18.86 2.68 32.95
C SER A 417 -19.75 3.68 32.19
N ALA A 418 -20.02 4.85 32.78
CA ALA A 418 -20.92 5.86 32.21
C ALA A 418 -20.19 6.84 31.27
N ASN A 419 -18.97 7.25 31.64
CA ASN A 419 -18.10 8.09 30.81
C ASN A 419 -16.71 7.45 30.66
N PRO A 420 -16.59 6.40 29.82
CA PRO A 420 -15.38 5.59 29.73
C PRO A 420 -14.13 6.32 29.24
N PHE A 421 -14.32 7.41 28.49
CA PHE A 421 -13.22 8.07 27.80
C PHE A 421 -13.20 9.57 28.06
N GLU A 422 -11.99 10.12 28.17
CA GLU A 422 -11.73 11.55 28.28
C GLU A 422 -10.62 12.00 27.35
N TRP A 423 -10.74 13.24 26.87
CA TRP A 423 -9.77 13.89 26.02
C TRP A 423 -8.77 14.66 26.87
N GLU A 424 -7.49 14.37 26.68
CA GLU A 424 -6.40 15.13 27.28
C GLU A 424 -5.50 15.71 26.21
N ARG A 425 -5.15 16.98 26.34
CA ARG A 425 -4.43 17.71 25.29
C ARG A 425 -2.93 17.51 25.44
N VAL A 426 -2.25 17.17 24.34
CA VAL A 426 -0.79 16.97 24.30
C VAL A 426 -0.10 18.16 23.61
N SER A 427 -0.61 18.59 22.46
CA SER A 427 -0.07 19.72 21.69
C SER A 427 -1.18 20.56 21.04
N ASP A 428 -0.97 21.88 20.97
CA ASP A 428 -1.92 22.87 20.42
C ASP A 428 -1.53 23.35 19.02
N THR A 429 -0.32 23.04 18.54
CA THR A 429 0.26 23.64 17.32
C THR A 429 0.73 22.64 16.29
N GLU A 430 0.85 21.37 16.68
CA GLU A 430 1.36 20.29 15.85
C GLU A 430 0.24 19.29 15.61
N GLY A 431 0.20 18.73 14.40
CA GLY A 431 -0.87 17.88 13.90
C GLY A 431 -0.46 17.16 12.62
N SER A 432 -1.31 16.24 12.16
CA SER A 432 -1.08 15.46 10.94
C SER A 432 -1.88 16.05 9.78
N VAL A 433 -1.35 16.02 8.56
CA VAL A 433 -2.09 16.44 7.34
C VAL A 433 -2.66 15.28 6.55
N ALA A 434 -2.21 14.05 6.83
CA ALA A 434 -2.60 12.87 6.08
C ALA A 434 -2.97 11.72 7.01
N GLN A 435 -4.11 11.08 6.69
CA GLN A 435 -4.69 10.01 7.48
C GLN A 435 -3.74 8.82 7.67
N MET A 436 -3.05 8.42 6.62
CA MET A 436 -2.18 7.24 6.62
C MET A 436 -0.71 7.57 6.90
N SER A 437 -0.36 8.81 7.26
CA SER A 437 1.03 9.21 7.51
C SER A 437 1.53 8.95 8.93
N LEU A 438 0.64 8.55 9.84
CA LEU A 438 0.99 8.26 11.23
C LEU A 438 1.57 6.85 11.31
N VAL A 439 2.74 6.73 11.92
CA VAL A 439 3.40 5.46 12.19
C VAL A 439 4.01 5.45 13.58
N THR A 440 3.73 4.40 14.35
CA THR A 440 4.34 4.19 15.66
C THR A 440 5.53 3.24 15.57
N GLN A 441 6.61 3.62 16.23
CA GLN A 441 7.80 2.81 16.43
C GLN A 441 8.19 2.90 17.92
N ASP A 442 8.15 1.78 18.62
CA ASP A 442 8.41 1.68 20.06
C ASP A 442 7.67 2.77 20.88
N ASP A 443 8.43 3.71 21.47
CA ASP A 443 7.93 4.81 22.31
C ASP A 443 7.80 6.14 21.53
N ARG A 444 7.71 6.09 20.20
CA ARG A 444 7.69 7.27 19.33
C ARG A 444 6.64 7.14 18.22
N GLN A 445 5.97 8.24 17.91
CA GLN A 445 5.09 8.34 16.76
C GLN A 445 5.60 9.38 15.77
N PHE A 446 5.62 9.04 14.50
CA PHE A 446 5.99 9.93 13.41
C PHE A 446 4.76 10.25 12.57
N ALA A 447 4.60 11.50 12.17
CA ALA A 447 3.51 11.93 11.29
C ALA A 447 4.00 13.00 10.31
N ALA A 448 3.41 13.03 9.12
CA ALA A 448 3.61 14.15 8.20
C ALA A 448 2.81 15.36 8.70
N GLY A 449 3.50 16.44 9.04
CA GLY A 449 2.89 17.74 9.29
C GLY A 449 3.02 18.65 8.07
N ALA A 450 2.27 19.76 8.06
CA ALA A 450 2.29 20.69 6.93
C ALA A 450 3.67 21.33 6.63
N ALA A 451 4.53 21.47 7.65
CA ALA A 451 5.82 22.15 7.49
C ALA A 451 7.04 21.26 7.81
N ARG A 452 6.83 20.12 8.48
CA ARG A 452 7.91 19.25 8.97
C ARG A 452 7.39 17.86 9.30
N ILE A 453 8.30 16.91 9.35
CA ILE A 453 8.04 15.58 9.91
C ILE A 453 7.97 15.74 11.44
N GLN A 454 6.84 15.39 12.02
CA GLN A 454 6.59 15.53 13.45
C GLN A 454 6.89 14.21 14.17
N LEU A 455 7.39 14.33 15.39
CA LEU A 455 7.74 13.25 16.30
C LEU A 455 7.07 13.48 17.65
N SER A 456 6.23 12.56 18.09
CA SER A 456 5.64 12.55 19.43
C SER A 456 6.27 11.46 20.29
N ASN A 457 6.52 11.77 21.56
CA ASN A 457 6.85 10.77 22.59
C ASN A 457 5.71 10.58 23.60
N GLY A 458 4.49 10.96 23.22
CA GLY A 458 3.30 10.94 24.07
C GLY A 458 3.18 12.11 25.04
N ARG A 459 4.27 12.81 25.37
CA ARG A 459 4.25 14.00 26.22
C ARG A 459 4.35 15.29 25.44
N ASN A 460 5.26 15.33 24.46
CA ASN A 460 5.55 16.50 23.65
C ASN A 460 5.65 16.09 22.19
N VAL A 461 5.35 17.02 21.29
CA VAL A 461 5.57 16.89 19.85
C VAL A 461 6.73 17.80 19.44
N VAL A 462 7.70 17.25 18.70
CA VAL A 462 8.92 17.93 18.21
C VAL A 462 9.15 17.59 16.72
N GLY A 463 10.08 18.27 16.05
CA GLY A 463 10.46 17.90 14.68
C GLY A 463 11.41 16.72 14.65
N ALA A 464 11.13 15.71 13.81
CA ALA A 464 12.03 14.59 13.53
C ALA A 464 13.15 14.99 12.54
N ASP A 465 12.88 15.98 11.70
CA ASP A 465 13.67 16.43 10.55
C ASP A 465 14.91 17.27 10.90
N SER A 466 15.45 17.13 12.12
CA SER A 466 16.55 17.99 12.59
C SER A 466 17.85 17.91 11.77
N LEU A 467 18.05 16.84 10.98
CA LEU A 467 19.18 16.67 10.05
C LEU A 467 18.87 17.17 8.63
N ILE A 468 17.59 17.22 8.28
CA ILE A 468 17.05 17.63 6.98
C ILE A 468 15.97 18.72 7.18
N PRO A 469 16.32 19.86 7.80
CA PRO A 469 15.33 20.89 8.09
C PRO A 469 14.68 21.39 6.80
N ASP A 470 13.40 21.78 6.91
CA ASP A 470 12.60 22.35 5.82
C ASP A 470 12.35 21.40 4.62
N PHE A 471 12.74 20.13 4.74
CA PHE A 471 12.61 19.17 3.63
C PHE A 471 11.15 18.94 3.20
N VAL A 472 10.20 19.00 4.14
CA VAL A 472 8.76 18.88 3.83
C VAL A 472 8.22 20.08 3.05
N LEU A 473 8.88 21.24 3.14
CA LEU A 473 8.50 22.42 2.34
C LEU A 473 8.90 22.27 0.86
N GLU A 474 9.78 21.33 0.55
CA GLU A 474 10.13 20.96 -0.84
C GLU A 474 9.15 19.93 -1.43
N TRP A 475 8.16 19.46 -0.65
CA TRP A 475 7.13 18.56 -1.13
C TRP A 475 5.99 19.36 -1.78
N ASN A 476 5.31 18.75 -2.73
CA ASN A 476 4.08 19.32 -3.26
C ASN A 476 3.02 19.39 -2.15
N GLN A 477 2.66 20.61 -1.76
CA GLN A 477 1.77 20.87 -0.63
C GLN A 477 0.33 20.39 -0.88
N ASP A 478 -0.12 20.40 -2.14
CA ASP A 478 -1.46 19.96 -2.51
C ASP A 478 -1.59 18.43 -2.46
N SER A 479 -0.46 17.72 -2.58
CA SER A 479 -0.38 16.26 -2.54
C SER A 479 -0.12 15.68 -1.14
N LEU A 480 0.09 16.52 -0.12
CA LEU A 480 0.34 16.06 1.25
C LEU A 480 -0.72 15.08 1.79
N PRO A 481 -2.03 15.24 1.51
CA PRO A 481 -3.04 14.27 1.95
C PRO A 481 -2.82 12.83 1.43
N TYR A 482 -2.06 12.64 0.35
CA TYR A 482 -1.72 11.33 -0.20
C TYR A 482 -0.55 10.64 0.52
N SER A 483 0.11 11.32 1.47
CA SER A 483 1.24 10.76 2.21
C SER A 483 0.81 9.55 3.05
N ASN A 484 1.49 8.43 2.81
CA ASN A 484 1.31 7.17 3.52
C ASN A 484 2.61 6.81 4.24
N SER A 485 2.54 6.21 5.42
CA SER A 485 3.72 5.81 6.19
C SER A 485 3.61 4.39 6.72
N LEU A 486 4.75 3.69 6.74
CA LEU A 486 4.83 2.30 7.19
C LEU A 486 6.17 2.03 7.87
N LEU A 487 6.14 1.20 8.92
CA LEU A 487 7.32 0.66 9.59
C LEU A 487 7.83 -0.59 8.87
N LEU A 488 8.97 -0.51 8.20
CA LEU A 488 9.59 -1.63 7.51
C LEU A 488 10.61 -2.32 8.43
N ASP A 489 10.20 -3.43 9.05
CA ASP A 489 10.99 -4.12 10.07
C ASP A 489 12.17 -4.92 9.53
N GLU A 490 12.08 -5.41 8.29
CA GLU A 490 13.12 -6.15 7.58
C GLU A 490 14.38 -5.30 7.41
N GLU A 491 14.15 -4.02 7.16
CA GLU A 491 15.20 -3.08 6.84
C GLU A 491 15.48 -2.06 7.93
N LYS A 492 14.68 -2.05 9.01
CA LYS A 492 14.77 -1.10 10.13
C LYS A 492 14.54 0.34 9.70
N HIS A 493 13.52 0.52 8.85
CA HIS A 493 13.18 1.80 8.24
C HIS A 493 11.76 2.23 8.57
N ILE A 494 11.52 3.53 8.58
CA ILE A 494 10.20 4.11 8.40
C ILE A 494 10.18 4.72 7.00
N LEU A 495 9.19 4.33 6.21
CA LEU A 495 8.91 4.91 4.90
C LEU A 495 7.79 5.92 5.03
N MET A 496 7.93 7.09 4.41
CA MET A 496 6.87 8.09 4.31
C MET A 496 6.83 8.61 2.87
N SER A 497 5.72 8.37 2.16
CA SER A 497 5.56 8.78 0.77
C SER A 497 5.23 10.26 0.63
N TYR A 498 5.72 10.87 -0.45
CA TYR A 498 5.42 12.25 -0.82
C TYR A 498 5.56 12.43 -2.33
N ALA A 499 4.90 13.46 -2.86
CA ALA A 499 5.14 13.92 -4.21
C ALA A 499 6.18 15.03 -4.17
N SER A 500 7.24 14.93 -5.00
CA SER A 500 8.19 16.02 -5.14
C SER A 500 7.57 17.23 -5.86
N ASP A 501 8.20 18.41 -5.71
CA ASP A 501 7.76 19.65 -6.35
C ASP A 501 7.75 19.58 -7.90
N ASP A 502 8.55 18.67 -8.48
CA ASP A 502 8.62 18.40 -9.92
C ASP A 502 7.68 17.27 -10.40
N ALA A 503 6.90 16.65 -9.51
CA ALA A 503 5.93 15.62 -9.89
C ALA A 503 4.83 16.21 -10.80
N ALA A 504 4.62 15.57 -11.95
CA ALA A 504 3.60 15.98 -12.92
C ALA A 504 2.25 15.34 -12.61
N SER A 505 1.15 16.07 -12.87
CA SER A 505 -0.22 15.53 -12.74
C SER A 505 -0.58 14.54 -13.86
N ASP A 506 0.03 14.74 -15.04
CA ASP A 506 -0.34 14.06 -16.28
C ASP A 506 0.91 13.38 -16.88
N ASP A 507 1.50 12.44 -16.14
CA ASP A 507 2.53 11.54 -16.68
C ASP A 507 1.86 10.36 -17.40
N SER A 508 2.52 9.81 -18.42
CA SER A 508 2.19 8.51 -19.02
C SER A 508 2.05 7.37 -18.01
N ASP A 509 2.70 7.52 -16.85
CA ASP A 509 2.61 6.58 -15.75
C ASP A 509 1.51 6.94 -14.72
N GLN A 510 0.73 8.02 -14.85
CA GLN A 510 -0.35 8.42 -13.92
C GLN A 510 -1.75 8.38 -14.56
N PRO A 511 -2.84 8.18 -13.80
CA PRO A 511 -4.20 8.33 -14.34
C PRO A 511 -4.42 9.78 -14.75
N ASP A 512 -5.08 9.98 -15.90
CA ASP A 512 -5.43 11.29 -16.45
C ASP A 512 -6.61 11.91 -15.65
N ASP A 513 -6.36 12.22 -14.38
CA ASP A 513 -7.34 12.78 -13.44
C ASP A 513 -6.95 14.13 -12.82
N GLY A 514 -5.78 14.66 -13.22
CA GLY A 514 -5.27 15.96 -12.82
C GLY A 514 -4.72 16.05 -11.39
N ASN A 515 -4.64 14.94 -10.65
CA ASN A 515 -4.00 14.90 -9.34
C ASN A 515 -2.50 14.62 -9.46
N VAL A 516 -1.72 15.12 -8.50
CA VAL A 516 -0.28 14.81 -8.41
C VAL A 516 -0.08 13.75 -7.34
N TYR A 517 0.35 12.56 -7.74
CA TYR A 517 0.54 11.42 -6.83
C TYR A 517 1.98 11.34 -6.28
N PRO A 518 2.19 10.69 -5.12
CA PRO A 518 3.52 10.45 -4.59
C PRO A 518 4.40 9.63 -5.54
N ASP A 519 5.58 10.15 -5.83
CA ASP A 519 6.62 9.54 -6.68
C ASP A 519 7.87 9.16 -5.87
N ARG A 520 7.96 9.62 -4.62
CA ARG A 520 9.11 9.42 -3.73
C ARG A 520 8.70 9.01 -2.33
N ALA A 521 9.67 8.46 -1.61
CA ALA A 521 9.56 8.19 -0.19
C ALA A 521 10.77 8.73 0.56
N VAL A 522 10.54 9.41 1.68
CA VAL A 522 11.60 9.69 2.66
C VAL A 522 11.74 8.47 3.55
N VAL A 523 12.98 8.08 3.78
CA VAL A 523 13.34 6.89 4.52
C VAL A 523 14.05 7.34 5.77
N ILE A 524 13.52 6.96 6.93
CA ILE A 524 14.13 7.20 8.23
C ILE A 524 14.67 5.86 8.73
N ASN A 525 15.99 5.71 8.78
CA ASN A 525 16.61 4.57 9.46
C ASN A 525 16.59 4.85 10.97
N TYR A 526 15.73 4.14 11.69
CA TYR A 526 15.55 4.34 13.13
C TYR A 526 16.61 3.62 13.99
N GLU A 527 17.46 2.77 13.40
CA GLU A 527 18.62 2.15 14.09
C GLU A 527 19.80 3.15 14.15
N ASP A 528 20.04 3.87 13.05
CA ASP A 528 21.19 4.78 12.89
C ASP A 528 20.81 6.28 12.93
N ASP A 529 19.53 6.62 13.12
CA ASP A 529 18.97 7.99 13.12
C ASP A 529 19.38 8.82 11.87
N ASN A 530 19.29 8.21 10.68
CA ASN A 530 19.68 8.86 9.42
C ASN A 530 18.56 8.85 8.36
N PHE A 531 18.73 9.70 7.35
CA PHE A 531 17.74 9.91 6.29
C PHE A 531 18.27 9.51 4.92
N ALA A 532 17.37 9.00 4.08
CA ALA A 532 17.55 8.78 2.65
C ALA A 532 16.26 9.12 1.88
N THR A 533 16.34 9.18 0.56
CA THR A 533 15.18 9.36 -0.33
C THR A 533 15.13 8.26 -1.36
N TYR A 534 13.99 7.62 -1.57
CA TYR A 534 13.79 6.60 -2.61
C TYR A 534 12.82 7.12 -3.67
N GLY A 535 13.08 6.82 -4.94
CA GLY A 535 12.09 6.97 -6.02
C GLY A 535 11.19 5.74 -6.03
N LEU A 536 10.02 5.84 -5.40
CA LEU A 536 9.04 4.77 -5.29
C LEU A 536 7.63 5.37 -5.44
N PRO A 537 6.82 4.92 -6.41
CA PRO A 537 5.47 5.45 -6.66
C PRO A 537 4.45 4.85 -5.67
N ILE A 538 4.57 5.23 -4.39
CA ILE A 538 3.80 4.66 -3.29
C ILE A 538 2.54 5.48 -3.03
N HIS A 539 1.38 4.94 -3.37
CA HIS A 539 0.10 5.53 -2.99
C HIS A 539 -0.39 4.97 -1.64
N THR A 540 -0.31 3.65 -1.44
CA THR A 540 -0.62 3.02 -0.15
C THR A 540 0.41 1.94 0.19
N MET A 541 0.54 1.62 1.47
CA MET A 541 1.35 0.50 1.96
C MET A 541 0.56 -0.38 2.92
N GLY A 542 0.99 -1.62 3.09
CA GLY A 542 0.44 -2.56 4.05
C GLY A 542 1.28 -3.82 4.19
N PHE A 543 0.86 -4.74 5.05
CA PHE A 543 1.54 -6.02 5.28
C PHE A 543 0.67 -7.20 4.89
N SER A 544 1.30 -8.32 4.55
CA SER A 544 0.65 -9.62 4.32
C SER A 544 1.50 -10.75 4.88
N ASN A 545 0.89 -11.82 5.38
CA ASN A 545 1.60 -13.08 5.72
C ASN A 545 1.27 -14.21 4.72
N VAL A 546 0.67 -13.90 3.57
CA VAL A 546 -0.02 -14.88 2.70
C VAL A 546 0.92 -15.85 1.95
N GLU A 547 2.24 -15.88 2.22
CA GLU A 547 3.13 -16.84 1.57
C GLU A 547 3.38 -18.15 2.34
N SER A 548 3.39 -19.21 1.54
CA SER A 548 3.93 -20.52 1.85
C SER A 548 5.44 -20.47 2.01
N ASP A 549 6.00 -21.36 2.84
CA ASP A 549 7.45 -21.54 2.98
C ASP A 549 8.14 -21.57 1.61
N LEU A 550 9.17 -20.73 1.44
CA LEU A 550 10.04 -20.80 0.27
C LEU A 550 10.60 -22.23 0.17
N THR A 551 10.16 -23.00 -0.81
CA THR A 551 10.63 -24.37 -0.98
C THR A 551 11.85 -24.41 -1.88
N TRP A 552 12.55 -25.55 -1.88
CA TRP A 552 13.69 -25.76 -2.78
C TRP A 552 13.31 -25.65 -4.26
N ASP A 553 12.05 -25.93 -4.60
CA ASP A 553 11.55 -25.88 -5.98
C ASP A 553 11.24 -24.44 -6.44
N ASP A 554 11.09 -23.49 -5.51
CA ASP A 554 10.76 -22.09 -5.81
C ASP A 554 12.01 -21.24 -6.13
N VAL A 555 13.21 -21.76 -5.85
CA VAL A 555 14.47 -21.06 -6.10
C VAL A 555 14.88 -21.27 -7.56
N THR A 556 14.62 -20.26 -8.41
CA THR A 556 15.02 -20.28 -9.82
C THR A 556 16.46 -19.82 -10.06
N ASP A 557 17.06 -19.12 -9.10
CA ASP A 557 18.41 -18.58 -9.22
C ASP A 557 19.48 -19.65 -9.01
N ALA A 558 20.62 -19.48 -9.67
CA ALA A 558 21.76 -20.35 -9.40
C ALA A 558 22.25 -20.15 -7.96
N TRP A 559 22.66 -21.23 -7.28
CA TRP A 559 23.13 -21.20 -5.89
C TRP A 559 24.20 -20.15 -5.57
N ALA A 560 25.00 -19.74 -6.57
CA ALA A 560 26.04 -18.74 -6.42
C ALA A 560 25.50 -17.29 -6.40
N ASP A 561 24.29 -17.08 -6.90
CA ASP A 561 23.66 -15.77 -7.07
C ASP A 561 22.59 -15.49 -5.98
N ILE A 562 22.35 -16.44 -5.08
CA ILE A 562 21.42 -16.28 -3.96
C ILE A 562 22.03 -15.34 -2.91
N ASP A 563 21.47 -14.13 -2.86
CA ASP A 563 21.97 -13.03 -2.02
C ASP A 563 21.28 -12.95 -0.63
N TYR A 564 20.51 -13.98 -0.28
CA TYR A 564 19.82 -14.10 1.02
C TYR A 564 20.13 -15.43 1.69
N SER A 565 20.09 -15.44 3.02
CA SER A 565 20.26 -16.65 3.80
C SER A 565 18.91 -17.35 3.98
N TRP A 566 18.90 -18.69 3.99
CA TRP A 566 17.70 -19.50 4.28
C TRP A 566 17.07 -19.19 5.66
N ASN A 567 17.79 -18.52 6.55
CA ASN A 567 17.29 -18.06 7.84
C ASN A 567 16.81 -16.60 7.84
N ALA A 568 16.86 -15.90 6.70
CA ALA A 568 16.31 -14.56 6.56
C ALA A 568 14.81 -14.60 6.86
N GLY A 569 14.28 -13.54 7.48
CA GLY A 569 12.87 -13.46 7.86
C GLY A 569 11.96 -13.77 6.67
N GLN A 570 12.22 -13.11 5.54
CA GLN A 570 11.47 -13.27 4.29
C GLN A 570 11.46 -14.70 3.70
N ALA A 571 12.39 -15.58 4.11
CA ALA A 571 12.43 -16.97 3.64
C ALA A 571 11.68 -17.95 4.57
N LYS A 572 11.07 -17.45 5.65
CA LYS A 572 10.29 -18.25 6.61
C LYS A 572 8.80 -17.95 6.43
N SER A 573 7.97 -18.99 6.38
CA SER A 573 6.51 -18.80 6.45
C SER A 573 6.12 -18.03 7.71
N GLY A 574 5.15 -17.14 7.56
CA GLY A 574 4.62 -16.28 8.63
C GLY A 574 5.46 -15.05 8.95
N PHE A 575 6.55 -14.79 8.22
CA PHE A 575 7.18 -13.48 8.28
C PHE A 575 6.40 -12.48 7.40
N PRO A 576 6.01 -11.31 7.91
CA PRO A 576 5.23 -10.35 7.14
C PRO A 576 6.03 -9.85 5.95
N ILE A 577 5.41 -9.91 4.77
CA ILE A 577 5.91 -9.23 3.58
C ILE A 577 5.28 -7.84 3.52
N THR A 578 6.08 -6.88 3.08
CA THR A 578 5.62 -5.52 2.86
C THR A 578 5.13 -5.34 1.43
N LEU A 579 3.90 -4.85 1.29
CA LEU A 579 3.26 -4.56 0.02
C LEU A 579 3.10 -3.05 -0.17
N MET A 580 3.31 -2.58 -1.39
CA MET A 580 2.96 -1.22 -1.81
C MET A 580 1.94 -1.26 -2.93
N GLY A 581 0.94 -0.40 -2.86
CA GLY A 581 0.00 -0.13 -3.93
C GLY A 581 0.34 1.20 -4.60
N ASN A 582 0.30 1.23 -5.94
CA ASN A 582 0.48 2.46 -6.70
C ASN A 582 -0.85 3.07 -7.17
N HIS A 583 -0.77 4.19 -7.86
CA HIS A 583 -1.92 4.89 -8.43
C HIS A 583 -2.51 4.24 -9.70
N LEU A 584 -1.85 3.22 -10.26
CA LEU A 584 -2.33 2.43 -11.41
C LEU A 584 -2.97 1.09 -10.99
N GLY A 585 -3.40 0.96 -9.74
CA GLY A 585 -4.04 -0.27 -9.25
C GLY A 585 -3.11 -1.47 -9.14
N LYS A 586 -1.79 -1.29 -9.30
CA LYS A 586 -0.79 -2.36 -9.16
C LYS A 586 -0.31 -2.44 -7.73
N ILE A 587 -0.15 -3.68 -7.26
CA ILE A 587 0.39 -4.01 -5.94
C ILE A 587 1.72 -4.68 -6.17
N PHE A 588 2.75 -4.18 -5.50
CA PHE A 588 4.11 -4.67 -5.57
C PHE A 588 4.57 -5.16 -4.20
N GLN A 589 5.38 -6.20 -4.19
CA GLN A 589 6.10 -6.63 -3.00
C GLN A 589 7.43 -5.87 -2.92
N LEU A 590 7.66 -5.19 -1.79
CA LEU A 590 8.90 -4.45 -1.55
C LEU A 590 10.05 -5.39 -1.16
N ASN A 591 11.27 -4.97 -1.48
CA ASN A 591 12.53 -5.64 -1.13
C ASN A 591 12.65 -7.09 -1.63
N SER A 592 11.96 -7.44 -2.72
CA SER A 592 11.93 -8.79 -3.29
C SER A 592 12.83 -8.96 -4.51
N ALA A 593 13.29 -7.87 -5.15
CA ALA A 593 14.06 -7.93 -6.40
C ALA A 593 15.31 -7.05 -6.38
N GLY A 594 16.20 -7.25 -7.36
CA GLY A 594 17.35 -6.37 -7.64
C GLY A 594 17.04 -5.21 -8.60
N SER A 595 15.77 -5.05 -8.98
CA SER A 595 15.24 -4.07 -9.94
C SER A 595 13.85 -3.61 -9.53
N ASP A 596 13.39 -2.49 -10.06
CA ASP A 596 12.05 -1.94 -9.83
C ASP A 596 11.08 -2.43 -10.89
N ALA A 597 10.41 -3.55 -10.62
CA ALA A 597 9.55 -4.25 -11.59
C ALA A 597 10.25 -4.49 -12.94
N GLY A 598 11.56 -4.83 -12.90
CA GLY A 598 12.39 -5.06 -14.07
C GLY A 598 13.21 -3.85 -14.54
N SER A 599 12.88 -2.64 -14.09
CA SER A 599 13.65 -1.42 -14.40
C SER A 599 14.88 -1.28 -13.48
N ALA A 600 15.93 -0.66 -14.00
CA ALA A 600 17.11 -0.37 -13.19
C ALA A 600 16.79 0.66 -12.11
N ILE A 601 17.33 0.44 -10.91
CA ILE A 601 17.23 1.38 -9.78
C ILE A 601 18.38 2.38 -9.91
N GLU A 602 18.07 3.68 -9.88
CA GLU A 602 19.07 4.75 -10.00
C GLU A 602 19.72 5.08 -8.66
N PHE A 603 20.79 4.38 -8.31
CA PHE A 603 21.58 4.67 -7.11
C PHE A 603 22.36 5.97 -7.27
N GLU A 604 22.19 6.91 -6.34
CA GLU A 604 22.95 8.16 -6.31
C GLU A 604 23.31 8.60 -4.88
N ALA A 605 24.61 8.71 -4.59
CA ALA A 605 25.12 9.29 -3.34
C ALA A 605 26.08 10.44 -3.64
N ILE A 606 25.69 11.67 -3.28
CA ILE A 606 26.52 12.88 -3.44
C ILE A 606 27.11 13.26 -2.08
N GLY A 607 28.42 13.12 -1.94
CA GLY A 607 29.14 13.51 -0.73
C GLY A 607 29.25 15.02 -0.57
N VAL A 608 29.68 15.45 0.62
CA VAL A 608 29.94 16.85 0.94
C VAL A 608 31.16 17.44 0.21
N ARG A 609 31.31 18.75 0.28
CA ARG A 609 32.51 19.47 -0.20
C ARG A 609 33.67 19.32 0.77
N MET A 610 34.67 18.55 0.38
CA MET A 610 35.79 18.15 1.23
C MET A 610 37.06 18.96 0.94
N ASN A 611 37.61 19.59 1.98
CA ASN A 611 38.98 20.08 2.01
C ASN A 611 39.50 20.09 3.46
N PRO A 612 40.48 19.23 3.82
CA PRO A 612 41.01 19.16 5.19
C PRO A 612 41.90 20.34 5.59
N TYR A 613 42.33 21.18 4.63
CA TYR A 613 43.22 22.32 4.82
C TYR A 613 42.49 23.67 4.83
N THR A 614 41.15 23.67 4.88
CA THR A 614 40.30 24.87 4.96
C THR A 614 40.70 25.80 6.12
N LYS A 615 41.01 25.25 7.28
CA LYS A 615 41.47 26.02 8.46
C LYS A 615 42.77 26.79 8.23
N LYS A 616 43.60 26.36 7.28
CA LYS A 616 44.83 27.06 6.87
C LYS A 616 44.60 28.06 5.74
N GLY A 617 43.40 28.10 5.16
CA GLY A 617 43.10 28.86 3.96
C GLY A 617 43.78 28.33 2.71
N HIS A 618 44.15 27.03 2.68
CA HIS A 618 44.89 26.41 1.59
C HIS A 618 44.03 25.52 0.69
N LYS A 619 44.45 25.39 -0.57
CA LYS A 619 43.88 24.44 -1.54
C LYS A 619 44.32 23.01 -1.21
N ALA A 620 43.50 22.03 -1.61
CA ALA A 620 43.80 20.63 -1.44
C ALA A 620 44.08 19.96 -2.80
N LYS A 621 45.11 19.14 -2.86
CA LYS A 621 45.32 18.20 -3.95
C LYS A 621 44.83 16.81 -3.54
N LEU A 622 43.81 16.29 -4.22
CA LEU A 622 43.33 14.91 -4.04
C LEU A 622 44.15 14.00 -4.95
N GLY A 623 44.94 13.10 -4.36
CA GLY A 623 45.76 12.15 -5.09
C GLY A 623 44.93 10.99 -5.61
N TYR A 624 44.39 10.21 -4.69
CA TYR A 624 43.60 9.02 -4.97
C TYR A 624 42.60 8.75 -3.85
N ILE A 625 41.63 7.89 -4.15
CA ILE A 625 40.58 7.45 -3.24
C ILE A 625 40.66 5.93 -3.14
N LEU A 626 40.50 5.37 -1.94
CA LEU A 626 40.33 3.93 -1.73
C LEU A 626 38.90 3.64 -1.28
N PHE A 627 38.27 2.65 -1.90
CA PHE A 627 36.95 2.12 -1.53
C PHE A 627 37.10 0.69 -1.02
N LEU A 628 36.55 0.40 0.15
CA LEU A 628 36.39 -0.97 0.64
C LEU A 628 34.99 -1.45 0.28
N VAL A 629 34.89 -2.49 -0.54
CA VAL A 629 33.61 -2.98 -1.07
C VAL A 629 33.49 -4.49 -0.89
N ASP A 630 32.26 -5.00 -0.88
CA ASP A 630 32.03 -6.44 -1.00
C ASP A 630 32.48 -6.93 -2.38
N VAL A 631 33.06 -8.13 -2.42
CA VAL A 631 33.56 -8.73 -3.67
C VAL A 631 32.43 -9.44 -4.41
N ASP A 632 32.08 -8.91 -5.58
CA ASP A 632 31.20 -9.51 -6.58
C ASP A 632 31.60 -8.99 -7.98
N ALA A 633 31.93 -9.91 -8.89
CA ALA A 633 32.39 -9.58 -10.23
C ALA A 633 31.29 -8.99 -11.13
N ASN A 634 30.02 -9.19 -10.79
CA ASN A 634 28.87 -8.65 -11.53
C ASN A 634 28.48 -7.25 -11.02
N VAL A 635 29.03 -6.82 -9.89
CA VAL A 635 28.71 -5.54 -9.25
C VAL A 635 29.76 -4.48 -9.60
N SER A 636 29.29 -3.28 -9.94
CA SER A 636 30.16 -2.14 -10.22
C SER A 636 29.47 -0.83 -9.89
N PHE A 637 30.21 0.26 -9.76
CA PHE A 637 29.65 1.61 -9.61
C PHE A 637 30.61 2.65 -10.18
N ASP A 638 30.05 3.78 -10.57
CA ASP A 638 30.82 4.92 -11.07
C ASP A 638 31.06 5.93 -9.95
N VAL A 639 32.27 6.49 -9.95
CA VAL A 639 32.68 7.59 -9.08
C VAL A 639 32.98 8.80 -9.94
N LEU A 640 32.13 9.81 -9.84
CA LEU A 640 32.25 11.09 -10.51
C LEU A 640 32.89 12.08 -9.54
N ASN A 641 33.98 12.71 -9.97
CA ASN A 641 34.76 13.63 -9.15
C ASN A 641 34.53 15.06 -9.64
N TYR A 642 34.18 15.96 -8.72
CA TYR A 642 33.94 17.38 -8.97
C TYR A 642 34.98 18.22 -8.23
N ILE A 643 35.30 19.36 -8.82
CA ILE A 643 36.19 20.36 -8.22
C ILE A 643 35.39 21.63 -7.91
N ASN A 644 35.70 22.25 -6.77
CA ASN A 644 35.10 23.51 -6.33
C ASN A 644 33.55 23.45 -6.28
N THR A 645 32.88 24.37 -6.96
CA THR A 645 31.42 24.49 -7.06
C THR A 645 30.89 24.03 -8.41
N ASP A 646 31.70 23.32 -9.19
CA ASP A 646 31.35 22.96 -10.56
C ASP A 646 30.22 21.92 -10.57
N THR A 647 29.29 22.06 -11.52
CA THR A 647 28.20 21.12 -11.77
C THR A 647 28.59 20.01 -12.74
N THR A 648 29.72 20.16 -13.43
CA THR A 648 30.26 19.17 -14.37
C THR A 648 31.39 18.39 -13.72
N GLU A 649 31.37 17.09 -13.87
CA GLU A 649 32.42 16.21 -13.37
C GLU A 649 33.74 16.43 -14.12
N PHE A 650 34.83 16.50 -13.36
CA PHE A 650 36.17 16.55 -13.91
C PHE A 650 36.63 15.15 -14.39
N GLN A 651 36.19 14.10 -13.71
CA GLN A 651 36.60 12.73 -14.00
C GLN A 651 35.58 11.70 -13.49
N THR A 652 35.22 10.75 -14.37
CA THR A 652 34.42 9.57 -14.03
C THR A 652 35.30 8.33 -14.02
N LYS A 653 35.14 7.48 -13.00
CA LYS A 653 35.88 6.22 -12.86
C LYS A 653 34.96 5.12 -12.35
N THR A 654 34.91 4.01 -13.08
CA THR A 654 34.17 2.81 -12.69
C THR A 654 35.02 1.93 -11.78
N VAL A 655 34.43 1.48 -10.68
CA VAL A 655 34.96 0.44 -9.79
C VAL A 655 34.19 -0.84 -10.06
N ILE A 656 34.88 -1.89 -10.50
CA ILE A 656 34.33 -3.24 -10.58
C ILE A 656 34.73 -3.95 -9.29
N CYS A 657 33.77 -4.52 -8.57
CA CYS A 657 33.94 -5.10 -7.24
C CYS A 657 34.60 -6.49 -7.27
N THR A 658 35.65 -6.68 -8.06
CA THR A 658 36.34 -7.97 -8.17
C THR A 658 37.29 -8.25 -7.00
N ALA A 659 37.55 -9.53 -6.73
CA ALA A 659 38.56 -9.94 -5.76
C ALA A 659 39.93 -9.37 -6.16
N VAL A 660 40.66 -8.79 -5.20
CA VAL A 660 42.05 -8.35 -5.42
C VAL A 660 43.01 -9.53 -5.21
N ASN A 661 42.76 -10.39 -4.21
CA ASN A 661 43.52 -11.63 -4.00
C ASN A 661 42.61 -12.84 -3.74
N GLY A 662 42.58 -13.81 -4.65
CA GLY A 662 42.00 -15.12 -4.39
C GLY A 662 40.54 -15.07 -3.90
N SER A 663 40.30 -15.56 -2.68
CA SER A 663 38.97 -15.73 -2.06
C SER A 663 38.58 -14.59 -1.11
N ASP A 664 39.00 -13.36 -1.40
CA ASP A 664 38.62 -12.18 -0.61
C ASP A 664 37.09 -11.98 -0.64
N VAL A 665 36.46 -11.75 0.52
CA VAL A 665 35.04 -11.36 0.62
C VAL A 665 34.86 -9.84 0.52
N LYS A 666 35.93 -9.09 0.83
CA LYS A 666 35.99 -7.63 0.70
C LYS A 666 37.32 -7.22 0.11
N ALA A 667 37.30 -6.21 -0.76
CA ALA A 667 38.49 -5.76 -1.46
C ALA A 667 38.62 -4.23 -1.45
N TRP A 668 39.87 -3.75 -1.43
CA TRP A 668 40.20 -2.34 -1.57
C TRP A 668 40.44 -2.00 -3.05
N HIS A 669 39.63 -1.10 -3.59
CA HIS A 669 39.81 -0.57 -4.95
C HIS A 669 40.30 0.87 -4.90
N ARG A 670 41.29 1.18 -5.75
CA ARG A 670 41.90 2.51 -5.84
C ARG A 670 41.41 3.25 -7.08
N ILE A 671 41.08 4.52 -6.90
CA ILE A 671 40.78 5.47 -7.97
C ILE A 671 41.78 6.62 -7.94
N ASP A 672 42.47 6.84 -9.05
CA ASP A 672 43.43 7.93 -9.21
C ASP A 672 42.77 9.22 -9.74
N VAL A 673 42.86 10.31 -8.98
CA VAL A 673 42.22 11.60 -9.25
C VAL A 673 43.24 12.67 -9.69
N PHE A 674 44.27 12.89 -8.88
CA PHE A 674 45.37 13.85 -9.10
C PHE A 674 44.97 15.31 -9.41
N ALA A 675 43.85 15.80 -8.89
CA ALA A 675 43.36 17.17 -9.10
C ALA A 675 43.69 18.10 -7.92
N THR A 676 43.88 19.40 -8.18
CA THR A 676 44.05 20.45 -7.15
C THR A 676 42.88 21.42 -7.22
N ALA A 677 42.22 21.65 -6.09
CA ALA A 677 41.01 22.47 -6.02
C ALA A 677 40.86 23.10 -4.63
N ASP A 678 39.97 24.09 -4.52
CA ASP A 678 39.56 24.68 -3.25
C ASP A 678 38.72 23.68 -2.45
N PHE A 679 37.86 22.92 -3.12
CA PHE A 679 37.11 21.80 -2.56
C PHE A 679 37.04 20.64 -3.56
N HIS A 680 36.94 19.42 -3.05
CA HIS A 680 36.65 18.22 -3.84
C HIS A 680 35.30 17.66 -3.41
N ARG A 681 34.51 17.20 -4.37
CA ARG A 681 33.23 16.53 -4.11
C ARG A 681 33.16 15.25 -4.92
N ILE A 682 32.58 14.21 -4.36
CA ILE A 682 32.40 12.91 -5.02
C ILE A 682 30.92 12.59 -5.15
N LYS A 683 30.54 12.01 -6.29
CA LYS A 683 29.24 11.40 -6.52
C LYS A 683 29.45 9.94 -6.87
N ILE A 684 28.71 9.05 -6.23
CA ILE A 684 28.75 7.62 -6.47
C ILE A 684 27.43 7.24 -7.14
N THR A 685 27.47 6.57 -8.30
CA THR A 685 26.28 6.20 -9.07
C THR A 685 26.30 4.75 -9.54
N ASN A 686 25.11 4.15 -9.67
CA ASN A 686 24.92 2.85 -10.29
C ASN A 686 23.52 2.78 -10.90
N ASN A 687 23.43 2.55 -12.22
CA ASN A 687 22.16 2.42 -12.94
C ASN A 687 22.04 1.04 -13.63
N ALA A 688 22.63 0.01 -13.03
CA ALA A 688 22.49 -1.35 -13.52
C ALA A 688 21.38 -2.08 -12.74
N ALA A 689 20.51 -2.78 -13.46
CA ALA A 689 19.53 -3.70 -12.87
C ALA A 689 20.26 -4.89 -12.24
N ASN A 690 19.73 -5.40 -11.12
CA ASN A 690 20.30 -6.54 -10.36
C ASN A 690 21.76 -6.31 -9.95
N ASN A 691 22.16 -5.06 -9.74
CA ASN A 691 23.50 -4.66 -9.35
C ASN A 691 23.42 -3.85 -8.06
N ARG A 692 23.96 -4.38 -6.95
CA ARG A 692 23.81 -3.78 -5.62
C ARG A 692 25.17 -3.53 -4.96
N PRO A 693 25.83 -2.40 -5.27
CA PRO A 693 27.10 -2.06 -4.63
C PRO A 693 26.92 -1.84 -3.12
N ARG A 694 27.89 -2.36 -2.35
CA ARG A 694 28.00 -2.20 -0.89
C ARG A 694 29.38 -1.67 -0.53
N ILE A 695 29.43 -0.46 0.02
CA ILE A 695 30.65 0.30 0.30
C ILE A 695 30.80 0.45 1.81
N HIS A 696 31.85 -0.16 2.37
CA HIS A 696 32.11 -0.22 3.81
C HIS A 696 32.98 0.94 4.32
N ALA A 697 33.84 1.48 3.45
CA ALA A 697 34.74 2.57 3.81
C ALA A 697 35.22 3.33 2.58
N ILE A 698 35.48 4.63 2.78
CA ILE A 698 36.06 5.53 1.77
C ILE A 698 37.28 6.21 2.40
N VAL A 699 38.46 6.11 1.78
CA VAL A 699 39.68 6.76 2.28
C VAL A 699 40.23 7.71 1.24
N LEU A 700 40.23 9.00 1.57
CA LEU A 700 40.67 10.07 0.68
C LEU A 700 42.13 10.43 1.00
N PHE A 701 42.98 10.53 -0.02
CA PHE A 701 44.40 10.87 0.17
C PHE A 701 44.69 12.28 -0.33
N PHE A 702 44.75 13.25 0.59
CA PHE A 702 44.97 14.67 0.30
C PHE A 702 46.39 15.12 0.58
N GLN A 703 46.89 16.05 -0.23
CA GLN A 703 48.14 16.79 -0.03
C GLN A 703 47.84 18.28 0.05
N ASP A 704 48.50 18.99 0.98
CA ASP A 704 48.44 20.45 1.06
C ASP A 704 49.09 21.03 -0.21
N ALA A 705 48.29 21.72 -1.03
CA ALA A 705 48.74 22.30 -2.29
C ALA A 705 49.20 23.76 -2.13
N GLY A 706 49.09 24.33 -0.93
CA GLY A 706 49.27 25.76 -0.70
C GLY A 706 48.24 26.60 -1.46
N GLY A 707 48.59 27.86 -1.74
CA GLY A 707 47.69 28.83 -2.38
C GLY A 707 46.57 29.30 -1.45
N ARG A 708 46.02 30.49 -1.69
CA ARG A 708 44.86 31.00 -0.92
C ARG A 708 43.58 30.40 -1.50
N LEU A 709 42.65 29.97 -0.64
CA LEU A 709 41.27 29.66 -1.04
C LEU A 709 40.64 30.91 -1.65
N ASN A 710 39.96 30.74 -2.78
CA ASN A 710 39.26 31.83 -3.47
C ASN A 710 37.87 32.07 -2.90
#